data_AF-A0A2S9QSG6-F1
#
_entry.id   AF-A0A2S9QSG6-F1
#
_cell.length_a   1.000
_cell.length_b   1.000
_cell.length_c   1.000
_cell.angle_alpha   90.00
_cell.angle_beta   90.00
_cell.angle_gamma   90.00
#
_symmetry.space_group_name_H-M   'P 1'
#
loop_
_entity.id
_entity.type
_entity.pdbx_description
1 polymer ?
#
loop_
_entity_poly.entity_id
_entity_poly.type
_entity_poly.pdbx_seq_one_letter_code
_entity_poly.pdbx_strand_id
1 'polypeptide(L)'
;MRTVSKGGFKAFRGSAATAESYLLERDTDRLDDYYREGTERTVEHGVIGAGGIEMGELSAEQFRAWMEHRDPVTDEVRGTFRQRRFINSEGVEEVGGTPLYQETIISVDKTLSLAAAANPRVAAALEQAMSRACTAAAEAVSEHAVTRVGDIGKQRQVKFERMEFTSVQHTTSRTGDPHYHRHMQILPVGVAEGRWRAVDGRTLYRLAERVNAAADLSLSTDMELRQVLAAEGLSWEPAQGGGRITEFAALVDEHSARRDQVAQNREALEMEWRIAHPGVEPGPRQWQAWDTHAWAQERPTKKPDAELTPEGLARTVGEVTPQNVDRTLYGQEASQIDPAVIGDGALDDLGRQRSAWSLADVEAAVDRRLAQTYLISSEGVAELRQAAIDTAMQRSVSFLDHGVNVEGVRHYTSDQVLAVDQQLTDALTARAVMPGEAGTVTVEREGFTLSAEQQTAAEAIAGTHELVVIQGAAGAGKTTMLEAAADSLTGQGRRLVVVSPTKRGALEAGDVLGVDGESVHALLYRAGARVDDTGRWQLPEQWRTQPEGWRLDERTVLVVDEAGMLDQDTAQALHQYVDDMRLGSLVLSGDAAQLAAVGRGGYLARAAQLATASLDLTDVRRFRTPDGQIDEGYADLSLRMRDREDAGQIFDELAARGLIQTGTPDELRVRLSETLALEHTAGRSTIAVTATNAAAQQINHAVYERLVAAGIIDPSTVTHGRDGDPIAAGAQVATRENDRELGVANRQTWTVRSVNADGRITVADPKTGHHRTLDAEYVAEHVQLAYAVTGHGAQGMTVDTAHAVLSDEMEAAGVYVGMTRGRTANVLHVVATGHDEAREQFIDAFARDSADRGLDEARKQVERDMRGIVTGHDATVAAEVDQLTQEAAKAERQATVWDDAAAQFARLREQQAVELHQLEQAAETTQDTAQQMHAQVLAPLRTEAQTDGAEIAALRERATQAHQEARSAGRFSRRRAERDAQTATSEWEQARDSATQRWGSAPWGAGEVESWAERVSQQAAGQDPRVRDASKAATAAKIELGAASKRHPLEASSLARQVFRNDPAAYVMTAESGERRAIRYAEQWRDRATTARAEVVELRQLPTAQAAERVQAKHQAAAEQAARDKQLAHERAERLRQEQPHRSRAYPSVPHRGPNIGR
;
A
#
# COMPACT_ATOMS: atom_id res chain seq x y z
N MET A 1 -7.31 -9.11 -31.30
CA MET A 1 -7.05 -8.66 -29.89
C MET A 1 -5.67 -8.01 -29.82
N ARG A 2 -5.55 -6.85 -29.16
CA ARG A 2 -4.38 -5.95 -29.19
C ARG A 2 -3.11 -6.59 -28.60
N THR A 3 -2.15 -6.94 -29.46
CA THR A 3 -0.74 -7.12 -29.11
C THR A 3 0.08 -6.02 -29.79
N VAL A 4 -0.07 -4.78 -29.30
CA VAL A 4 1.04 -3.84 -29.36
C VAL A 4 1.94 -4.25 -28.20
N SER A 5 3.17 -4.67 -28.48
CA SER A 5 4.17 -4.90 -27.45
C SER A 5 4.14 -3.73 -26.48
N LYS A 6 4.01 -3.98 -25.17
CA LYS A 6 4.31 -2.95 -24.17
C LYS A 6 5.80 -2.65 -24.31
N GLY A 7 6.15 -1.74 -25.22
CA GLY A 7 7.51 -1.41 -25.62
C GLY A 7 8.21 -0.74 -24.45
N GLY A 8 9.07 -1.49 -23.77
CA GLY A 8 10.03 -0.97 -22.81
C GLY A 8 11.38 -0.77 -23.48
N PHE A 9 12.23 0.06 -22.87
CA PHE A 9 13.62 0.17 -23.31
C PHE A 9 14.38 -1.13 -23.05
N LYS A 10 15.21 -1.57 -24.01
CA LYS A 10 16.11 -2.72 -23.85
C LYS A 10 17.56 -2.29 -24.06
N ALA A 11 18.42 -2.61 -23.10
CA ALA A 11 19.85 -2.33 -23.20
C ALA A 11 20.55 -3.42 -24.02
N PHE A 12 21.19 -3.05 -25.14
CA PHE A 12 22.01 -3.99 -25.90
C PHE A 12 23.48 -3.93 -25.44
N ARG A 13 24.04 -5.06 -25.01
CA ARG A 13 25.42 -5.14 -24.46
C ARG A 13 26.40 -6.01 -25.26
N GLY A 14 25.93 -6.64 -26.34
CA GLY A 14 26.74 -7.50 -27.20
C GLY A 14 27.77 -6.75 -28.06
N SER A 15 28.36 -7.44 -29.04
CA SER A 15 29.32 -6.83 -29.97
C SER A 15 28.61 -5.92 -30.99
N ALA A 16 29.30 -4.85 -31.44
CA ALA A 16 28.75 -3.94 -32.44
C ALA A 16 28.50 -4.64 -33.79
N ALA A 17 29.31 -5.64 -34.13
CA ALA A 17 29.11 -6.47 -35.33
C ALA A 17 27.80 -7.30 -35.22
N THR A 18 27.52 -7.88 -34.05
CA THR A 18 26.27 -8.62 -33.81
C THR A 18 25.05 -7.71 -33.90
N ALA A 19 25.12 -6.52 -33.29
CA ALA A 19 24.05 -5.53 -33.38
C ALA A 19 23.80 -5.05 -34.81
N GLU A 20 24.87 -4.78 -35.56
CA GLU A 20 24.79 -4.36 -36.95
C GLU A 20 24.15 -5.44 -37.81
N SER A 21 24.56 -6.71 -37.68
CA SER A 21 23.92 -7.81 -38.40
C SER A 21 22.45 -8.01 -38.02
N TYR A 22 22.11 -7.79 -36.75
CA TYR A 22 20.74 -7.88 -36.25
C TYR A 22 19.82 -6.78 -36.81
N LEU A 23 20.32 -5.55 -36.92
CA LEU A 23 19.51 -4.40 -37.33
C LEU A 23 19.53 -4.16 -38.85
N LEU A 24 20.68 -4.35 -39.49
CA LEU A 24 20.90 -4.08 -40.91
C LEU A 24 20.80 -5.33 -41.78
N GLU A 25 20.41 -6.50 -41.25
CA GLU A 25 20.20 -7.78 -41.95
C GLU A 25 21.16 -8.06 -43.13
N ARG A 26 22.48 -7.97 -42.90
CA ARG A 26 23.51 -7.92 -43.95
C ARG A 26 23.71 -9.20 -44.83
N ASP A 27 22.84 -10.21 -44.76
CA ASP A 27 22.93 -11.44 -45.57
C ASP A 27 21.55 -11.82 -46.19
N THR A 28 21.41 -11.48 -47.48
CA THR A 28 20.60 -12.04 -48.59
C THR A 28 19.19 -12.65 -48.36
N ASP A 29 18.25 -12.19 -49.20
CA ASP A 29 16.93 -12.72 -49.61
C ASP A 29 15.82 -12.86 -48.55
N ARG A 30 15.50 -11.79 -47.82
CA ARG A 30 14.20 -11.63 -47.14
C ARG A 30 13.29 -10.64 -47.89
N LEU A 31 11.98 -10.76 -47.68
CA LEU A 31 10.92 -9.93 -48.31
C LEU A 31 11.15 -8.40 -48.18
N ASP A 32 11.90 -7.98 -47.15
CA ASP A 32 12.28 -6.58 -46.92
C ASP A 32 13.16 -5.99 -48.05
N ASP A 33 13.92 -6.82 -48.78
CA ASP A 33 14.79 -6.37 -49.87
C ASP A 33 14.05 -6.03 -51.18
N TYR A 34 12.83 -6.55 -51.39
CA TYR A 34 12.10 -6.32 -52.65
C TYR A 34 11.62 -4.86 -52.81
N TYR A 35 11.51 -4.12 -51.71
CA TYR A 35 11.07 -2.71 -51.75
C TYR A 35 12.23 -1.71 -51.90
N ARG A 36 13.50 -2.15 -51.89
CA ARG A 36 14.68 -1.28 -51.99
C ARG A 36 15.86 -1.95 -52.72
N GLU A 37 15.68 -2.33 -53.99
CA GLU A 37 16.82 -2.71 -54.83
C GLU A 37 17.70 -1.48 -55.17
N GLY A 38 18.93 -1.43 -54.65
CA GLY A 38 20.03 -0.66 -55.27
C GLY A 38 20.75 0.44 -54.49
N THR A 39 20.50 0.64 -53.18
CA THR A 39 21.19 1.67 -52.38
C THR A 39 22.01 1.06 -51.24
N GLU A 40 23.19 1.64 -50.94
CA GLU A 40 23.93 1.33 -49.71
C GLU A 40 22.99 1.50 -48.50
N ARG A 41 22.89 0.49 -47.63
CA ARG A 41 22.04 0.55 -46.43
C ARG A 41 22.54 1.66 -45.51
N THR A 42 21.79 2.76 -45.45
CA THR A 42 21.97 3.85 -44.50
C THR A 42 21.01 3.70 -43.32
N VAL A 43 21.40 4.21 -42.16
CA VAL A 43 20.60 4.25 -40.93
C VAL A 43 20.19 5.69 -40.69
N GLU A 44 18.90 5.94 -40.48
CA GLU A 44 18.44 7.28 -40.07
C GLU A 44 19.07 7.63 -38.72
N HIS A 45 19.65 8.81 -38.62
CA HIS A 45 20.32 9.31 -37.41
C HIS A 45 19.79 10.69 -37.08
N GLY A 46 19.39 10.86 -35.82
CA GLY A 46 18.90 12.13 -35.31
C GLY A 46 19.80 12.65 -34.20
N VAL A 47 20.15 13.93 -34.30
CA VAL A 47 20.84 14.68 -33.24
C VAL A 47 19.84 15.66 -32.65
N ILE A 48 19.49 15.43 -31.39
CA ILE A 48 18.58 16.29 -30.62
C ILE A 48 19.43 17.38 -29.96
N GLY A 49 19.09 18.64 -30.20
CA GLY A 49 19.76 19.80 -29.59
C GLY A 49 18.81 20.95 -29.28
N ALA A 50 19.35 22.09 -28.84
CA ALA A 50 18.56 23.26 -28.43
C ALA A 50 17.70 23.88 -29.55
N GLY A 51 18.01 23.60 -30.82
CA GLY A 51 17.28 24.09 -31.99
C GLY A 51 16.24 23.12 -32.56
N GLY A 52 16.02 21.97 -31.91
CA GLY A 52 15.20 20.87 -32.43
C GLY A 52 16.05 19.65 -32.82
N ILE A 53 15.48 18.78 -33.66
CA ILE A 53 16.13 17.56 -34.13
C ILE A 53 16.68 17.77 -35.54
N GLU A 54 17.98 17.54 -35.70
CA GLU A 54 18.63 17.45 -37.01
C GLU A 54 18.68 16.00 -37.45
N MET A 55 17.97 15.68 -38.54
CA MET A 55 17.96 14.35 -39.14
C MET A 55 19.04 14.22 -40.22
N GLY A 56 19.65 13.05 -40.29
CA GLY A 56 20.64 12.66 -41.28
C GLY A 56 20.69 11.14 -41.46
N GLU A 57 21.72 10.67 -42.15
CA GLU A 57 21.92 9.25 -42.47
C GLU A 57 23.35 8.83 -42.13
N LEU A 58 23.51 7.63 -41.58
CA LEU A 58 24.81 7.00 -41.32
C LEU A 58 25.00 5.80 -42.24
N SER A 59 26.19 5.69 -42.84
CA SER A 59 26.62 4.43 -43.44
C SER A 59 26.80 3.34 -42.37
N ALA A 60 26.86 2.08 -42.78
CA ALA A 60 27.07 0.96 -41.83
C ALA A 60 28.36 1.09 -40.99
N GLU A 61 29.45 1.63 -41.56
CA GLU A 61 30.69 1.89 -40.81
C GLU A 61 30.51 2.99 -39.76
N GLN A 62 29.83 4.07 -40.15
CA GLN A 62 29.49 5.19 -39.28
C GLN A 62 28.53 4.79 -38.16
N PHE A 63 27.57 3.92 -38.46
CA PHE A 63 26.66 3.36 -37.46
C PHE A 63 27.41 2.49 -36.45
N ARG A 64 28.38 1.70 -36.89
CA ARG A 64 29.25 0.93 -35.98
C ARG A 64 30.06 1.85 -35.06
N ALA A 65 30.64 2.92 -35.60
CA ALA A 65 31.33 3.93 -34.80
C ALA A 65 30.40 4.57 -33.75
N TRP A 66 29.18 4.92 -34.15
CA TRP A 66 28.16 5.47 -33.25
C TRP A 66 27.82 4.53 -32.08
N MET A 67 27.59 3.23 -32.36
CA MET A 67 27.31 2.21 -31.34
C MET A 67 28.46 2.03 -30.34
N GLU A 68 29.70 2.22 -30.80
CA GLU A 68 30.90 2.15 -29.97
C GLU A 68 31.22 3.49 -29.27
N HIS A 69 30.25 4.39 -29.24
CA HIS A 69 30.29 5.73 -28.63
C HIS A 69 31.41 6.59 -29.25
N ARG A 70 31.66 6.45 -30.55
CA ARG A 70 32.55 7.33 -31.31
C ARG A 70 31.74 8.21 -32.24
N ASP A 71 32.22 9.43 -32.44
CA ASP A 71 31.61 10.34 -33.40
C ASP A 71 31.72 9.77 -34.82
N PRO A 72 30.61 9.61 -35.56
CA PRO A 72 30.64 8.98 -36.89
C PRO A 72 31.43 9.77 -37.95
N VAL A 73 31.80 11.02 -37.68
CA VAL A 73 32.55 11.89 -38.60
C VAL A 73 33.96 12.14 -38.09
N THR A 74 34.12 12.44 -36.80
CA THR A 74 35.43 12.82 -36.22
C THR A 74 36.15 11.68 -35.51
N ASP A 75 35.48 10.55 -35.28
CA ASP A 75 35.93 9.39 -34.48
C ASP A 75 36.28 9.74 -33.01
N GLU A 76 35.86 10.93 -32.54
CA GLU A 76 36.04 11.33 -31.15
C GLU A 76 35.21 10.46 -30.20
N VAL A 77 35.84 9.96 -29.13
CA VAL A 77 35.17 9.12 -28.13
C VAL A 77 34.24 9.96 -27.26
N ARG A 78 32.98 9.53 -27.14
CA ARG A 78 31.90 10.18 -26.41
C ARG A 78 31.74 9.52 -25.05
N GLY A 79 32.27 10.16 -24.01
CA GLY A 79 32.21 9.65 -22.65
C GLY A 79 33.19 8.51 -22.38
N THR A 80 32.81 7.56 -21.52
CA THR A 80 33.67 6.41 -21.16
C THR A 80 33.03 5.11 -21.61
N PHE A 81 33.42 4.65 -22.79
CA PHE A 81 33.01 3.34 -23.32
C PHE A 81 33.96 2.25 -22.79
N ARG A 82 33.39 1.18 -22.22
CA ARG A 82 34.16 0.02 -21.74
C ARG A 82 33.46 -1.26 -22.18
N GLN A 83 34.10 -2.00 -23.07
CA GLN A 83 33.81 -3.42 -23.27
C GLN A 83 34.85 -4.25 -22.54
N ARG A 84 34.40 -5.23 -21.78
CA ARG A 84 35.22 -6.25 -21.15
C ARG A 84 34.94 -7.56 -21.85
N ARG A 85 36.00 -8.21 -22.27
CA ARG A 85 35.92 -9.60 -22.69
C ARG A 85 36.27 -10.48 -21.51
N PHE A 86 35.42 -11.41 -21.18
CA PHE A 86 35.69 -12.41 -20.16
C PHE A 86 35.33 -13.77 -20.70
N ILE A 87 36.07 -14.78 -20.25
CA ILE A 87 35.81 -16.16 -20.63
C ILE A 87 34.87 -16.71 -19.56
N ASN A 88 33.67 -17.12 -19.95
CA ASN A 88 32.70 -17.70 -19.04
C ASN A 88 33.18 -19.08 -18.53
N SER A 89 32.43 -19.67 -17.60
CA SER A 89 32.77 -20.97 -16.99
C SER A 89 32.88 -22.13 -18.00
N GLU A 90 32.38 -21.95 -19.23
CA GLU A 90 32.40 -22.94 -20.31
C GLU A 90 33.53 -22.71 -21.32
N GLY A 91 34.38 -21.70 -21.11
CA GLY A 91 35.48 -21.39 -22.03
C GLY A 91 35.07 -20.50 -23.21
N VAL A 92 33.86 -19.96 -23.22
CA VAL A 92 33.35 -19.06 -24.27
C VAL A 92 33.72 -17.61 -23.94
N GLU A 93 34.28 -16.89 -24.91
CA GLU A 93 34.62 -15.48 -24.79
C GLU A 93 33.33 -14.63 -24.92
N GLU A 94 32.86 -14.09 -23.81
CA GLU A 94 31.73 -13.16 -23.75
C GLU A 94 32.21 -11.71 -23.70
N VAL A 95 31.42 -10.81 -24.28
CA VAL A 95 31.65 -9.36 -24.23
C VAL A 95 30.56 -8.74 -23.36
N GLY A 96 30.94 -8.16 -22.23
CA GLY A 96 30.04 -7.40 -21.35
C GLY A 96 30.61 -6.03 -21.02
N GLY A 97 29.76 -5.03 -20.72
CA GLY A 97 30.23 -3.68 -20.47
C GLY A 97 29.18 -2.59 -20.61
N THR A 98 29.62 -1.38 -20.97
CA THR A 98 28.73 -0.26 -21.29
C THR A 98 27.77 -0.67 -22.41
N PRO A 99 26.44 -0.48 -22.27
CA PRO A 99 25.51 -0.75 -23.36
C PRO A 99 25.89 0.02 -24.63
N LEU A 100 25.76 -0.62 -25.79
CA LEU A 100 25.93 0.05 -27.09
C LEU A 100 24.84 1.10 -27.27
N TYR A 101 23.60 0.68 -27.09
CA TYR A 101 22.40 1.52 -27.18
C TYR A 101 21.27 1.00 -26.28
N GLN A 102 20.27 1.86 -26.09
CA GLN A 102 18.98 1.52 -25.51
C GLN A 102 17.94 1.50 -26.64
N GLU A 103 17.28 0.38 -26.86
CA GLU A 103 16.33 0.20 -27.95
C GLU A 103 14.88 0.25 -27.44
N THR A 104 14.01 0.87 -28.25
CA THR A 104 12.56 0.69 -28.16
C THR A 104 12.00 0.43 -29.56
N ILE A 105 10.84 -0.22 -29.64
CA ILE A 105 10.20 -0.57 -30.91
C ILE A 105 8.88 0.19 -31.03
N ILE A 106 8.73 0.95 -32.11
CA ILE A 106 7.50 1.64 -32.47
C ILE A 106 6.76 0.76 -33.48
N SER A 107 5.65 0.16 -33.06
CA SER A 107 4.83 -0.72 -33.88
C SER A 107 3.51 -0.06 -34.24
N VAL A 108 2.98 -0.39 -35.41
CA VAL A 108 1.66 0.08 -35.86
C VAL A 108 0.58 -0.99 -35.71
N ASP A 109 -0.69 -0.61 -35.81
CA ASP A 109 -1.79 -1.57 -35.86
C ASP A 109 -1.63 -2.53 -37.05
N LYS A 110 -1.97 -3.80 -36.84
CA LYS A 110 -1.79 -4.84 -37.87
C LYS A 110 -2.60 -4.54 -39.13
N THR A 111 -3.78 -3.94 -39.02
CA THR A 111 -4.60 -3.56 -40.19
C THR A 111 -3.92 -2.48 -41.03
N LEU A 112 -3.17 -1.58 -40.41
CA LEU A 112 -2.39 -0.55 -41.09
C LEU A 112 -1.16 -1.15 -41.80
N SER A 113 -0.52 -2.15 -41.19
CA SER A 113 0.54 -2.94 -41.84
C SER A 113 0.02 -3.68 -43.07
N LEU A 114 -1.18 -4.27 -42.99
CA LEU A 114 -1.83 -4.94 -44.12
C LEU A 114 -2.21 -3.93 -45.22
N ALA A 115 -2.77 -2.78 -44.87
CA ALA A 115 -3.09 -1.72 -45.83
C ALA A 115 -1.85 -1.22 -46.58
N ALA A 116 -0.73 -1.05 -45.88
CA ALA A 116 0.56 -0.69 -46.49
C ALA A 116 1.08 -1.79 -47.43
N ALA A 117 0.97 -3.06 -47.04
CA ALA A 117 1.36 -4.17 -47.92
C ALA A 117 0.48 -4.28 -49.19
N ALA A 118 -0.80 -3.90 -49.10
CA ALA A 118 -1.72 -3.90 -50.24
C ALA A 118 -1.48 -2.72 -51.20
N ASN A 119 -1.06 -1.57 -50.68
CA ASN A 119 -1.07 -0.32 -51.42
C ASN A 119 0.25 0.46 -51.26
N PRO A 120 1.07 0.57 -52.32
CA PRO A 120 2.35 1.28 -52.26
C PRO A 120 2.25 2.75 -51.84
N ARG A 121 1.12 3.43 -52.12
CA ARG A 121 0.91 4.82 -51.67
C ARG A 121 0.72 4.87 -50.16
N VAL A 122 -0.04 3.92 -49.60
CA VAL A 122 -0.20 3.79 -48.14
C VAL A 122 1.12 3.42 -47.49
N ALA A 123 1.90 2.51 -48.08
CA ALA A 123 3.24 2.16 -47.58
C ALA A 123 4.18 3.37 -47.49
N ALA A 124 4.28 4.16 -48.57
CA ALA A 124 5.13 5.35 -48.59
C ALA A 124 4.69 6.40 -47.56
N ALA A 125 3.38 6.63 -47.43
CA ALA A 125 2.85 7.57 -46.45
C ALA A 125 3.05 7.06 -45.00
N LEU A 126 2.89 5.76 -44.78
CA LEU A 126 3.11 5.14 -43.47
C LEU A 126 4.57 5.21 -43.06
N GLU A 127 5.51 4.96 -43.97
CA GLU A 127 6.95 5.05 -43.66
C GLU A 127 7.35 6.47 -43.21
N GLN A 128 6.85 7.49 -43.90
CA GLN A 128 7.07 8.89 -43.52
C GLN A 128 6.42 9.23 -42.17
N ALA A 129 5.19 8.77 -41.95
CA ALA A 129 4.50 8.94 -40.66
C ALA A 129 5.26 8.25 -39.51
N MET A 130 5.82 7.06 -39.74
CA MET A 130 6.63 6.34 -38.76
C MET A 130 7.97 7.02 -38.48
N SER A 131 8.62 7.62 -39.48
CA SER A 131 9.82 8.45 -39.25
C SER A 131 9.49 9.66 -38.39
N ARG A 132 8.40 10.38 -38.67
CA ARG A 132 7.91 11.49 -37.82
C ARG A 132 7.55 11.05 -36.40
N ALA A 133 6.91 9.89 -36.27
CA ALA A 133 6.58 9.31 -34.96
C ALA A 133 7.84 8.92 -34.16
N CYS A 134 8.90 8.46 -34.84
CA CYS A 134 10.20 8.21 -34.23
C CYS A 134 10.85 9.51 -33.74
N THR A 135 10.73 10.60 -34.48
CA THR A 135 11.17 11.94 -34.06
C THR A 135 10.41 12.39 -32.82
N ALA A 136 9.08 12.31 -32.81
CA ALA A 136 8.25 12.65 -31.65
C ALA A 136 8.59 11.80 -30.41
N ALA A 137 8.87 10.50 -30.61
CA ALA A 137 9.36 9.60 -29.57
C ALA A 137 10.74 10.04 -29.03
N ALA A 138 11.66 10.48 -29.88
CA ALA A 138 12.97 11.02 -29.48
C ALA A 138 12.84 12.33 -28.70
N GLU A 139 11.97 13.23 -29.13
CA GLU A 139 11.67 14.49 -28.42
C GLU A 139 11.17 14.17 -27.00
N ALA A 140 10.20 13.27 -26.88
CA ALA A 140 9.66 12.81 -25.60
C ALA A 140 10.73 12.22 -24.67
N VAL A 141 11.76 11.55 -25.21
CA VAL A 141 12.90 11.11 -24.39
C VAL A 141 13.72 12.31 -23.94
N SER A 142 14.05 13.24 -24.83
CA SER A 142 14.88 14.41 -24.49
C SER A 142 14.22 15.35 -23.49
N GLU A 143 12.89 15.46 -23.53
CA GLU A 143 12.08 16.28 -22.63
C GLU A 143 12.27 15.84 -21.18
N HIS A 144 12.45 14.53 -20.92
CA HIS A 144 12.50 13.97 -19.57
C HIS A 144 13.85 13.34 -19.18
N ALA A 145 14.70 12.97 -20.13
CA ALA A 145 15.98 12.33 -19.86
C ALA A 145 16.92 13.26 -19.07
N VAL A 146 17.55 12.69 -18.04
CA VAL A 146 18.47 13.40 -17.15
C VAL A 146 19.72 12.58 -16.89
N THR A 147 20.77 13.27 -16.47
CA THR A 147 21.95 12.69 -15.83
C THR A 147 22.08 13.19 -14.39
N ARG A 148 22.76 12.42 -13.53
CA ARG A 148 23.03 12.79 -12.14
C ARG A 148 24.43 13.36 -12.01
N VAL A 149 24.54 14.58 -11.45
CA VAL A 149 25.81 15.30 -11.28
C VAL A 149 26.03 15.64 -9.81
N GLY A 150 27.22 15.33 -9.29
CA GLY A 150 27.62 15.61 -7.90
C GLY A 150 28.07 14.35 -7.14
N ASP A 151 28.41 14.53 -5.87
CA ASP A 151 28.82 13.45 -4.98
C ASP A 151 27.67 12.47 -4.74
N ILE A 152 27.99 11.17 -4.65
CA ILE A 152 27.00 10.12 -4.37
C ILE A 152 26.26 10.48 -3.06
N GLY A 153 24.93 10.53 -3.12
CA GLY A 153 24.09 10.95 -2.00
C GLY A 153 23.84 12.45 -1.89
N LYS A 154 24.35 13.28 -2.82
CA LYS A 154 24.08 14.73 -2.94
C LYS A 154 24.06 15.20 -4.40
N GLN A 155 23.48 14.39 -5.29
CA GLN A 155 23.51 14.62 -6.73
C GLN A 155 22.34 15.50 -7.16
N ARG A 156 22.50 16.35 -8.15
CA ARG A 156 21.39 17.03 -8.83
C ARG A 156 21.10 16.37 -10.17
N GLN A 157 19.84 16.41 -10.60
CA GLN A 157 19.49 16.02 -11.96
C GLN A 157 19.77 17.16 -12.93
N VAL A 158 20.28 16.82 -14.11
CA VAL A 158 20.61 17.78 -15.17
C VAL A 158 20.10 17.25 -16.49
N LYS A 159 19.41 18.11 -17.25
CA LYS A 159 18.94 17.81 -18.60
C LYS A 159 20.10 17.75 -19.59
N PHE A 160 19.88 17.04 -20.69
CA PHE A 160 20.84 16.99 -21.78
C PHE A 160 20.68 18.20 -22.70
N GLU A 161 21.81 18.81 -23.06
CA GLU A 161 21.94 19.82 -24.11
C GLU A 161 21.92 19.16 -25.49
N ARG A 162 22.42 17.92 -25.58
CA ARG A 162 22.46 17.12 -26.81
C ARG A 162 22.28 15.64 -26.52
N MET A 163 21.42 14.98 -27.30
CA MET A 163 21.25 13.53 -27.33
C MET A 163 21.25 13.03 -28.77
N GLU A 164 21.47 11.74 -28.95
CA GLU A 164 21.47 11.12 -30.28
C GLU A 164 20.67 9.83 -30.29
N PHE A 165 20.00 9.60 -31.41
CA PHE A 165 19.28 8.36 -31.68
C PHE A 165 19.49 7.93 -33.12
N THR A 166 19.23 6.65 -33.38
CA THR A 166 19.12 6.10 -34.73
C THR A 166 17.77 5.41 -34.88
N SER A 167 17.32 5.24 -36.11
CA SER A 167 16.14 4.42 -36.38
C SER A 167 16.29 3.56 -37.62
N VAL A 168 15.70 2.36 -37.57
CA VAL A 168 15.67 1.39 -38.66
C VAL A 168 14.25 0.89 -38.84
N GLN A 169 13.71 1.03 -40.06
CA GLN A 169 12.38 0.56 -40.43
C GLN A 169 12.44 -0.90 -40.89
N HIS A 170 11.59 -1.74 -40.30
CA HIS A 170 11.28 -3.09 -40.80
C HIS A 170 9.81 -3.16 -41.20
N THR A 171 9.49 -3.95 -42.22
CA THR A 171 8.12 -4.02 -42.78
C THR A 171 7.50 -5.41 -42.64
N THR A 172 8.30 -6.41 -42.30
CA THR A 172 7.84 -7.78 -42.05
C THR A 172 8.22 -8.26 -40.66
N SER A 173 7.46 -9.23 -40.13
CA SER A 173 7.84 -9.93 -38.92
C SER A 173 9.01 -10.88 -39.17
N ARG A 174 9.57 -11.47 -38.12
CA ARG A 174 10.57 -12.57 -38.22
C ARG A 174 10.06 -13.81 -38.97
N THR A 175 8.75 -13.89 -39.16
CA THR A 175 8.00 -14.90 -39.88
C THR A 175 7.45 -14.35 -41.19
N GLY A 176 7.99 -13.23 -41.70
CA GLY A 176 7.73 -12.56 -42.98
C GLY A 176 6.32 -12.00 -43.24
N ASP A 177 5.44 -11.95 -42.24
CA ASP A 177 4.10 -11.36 -42.39
C ASP A 177 4.18 -9.84 -42.34
N PRO A 178 3.29 -9.09 -43.04
CA PRO A 178 3.28 -7.63 -42.99
C PRO A 178 3.20 -7.10 -41.56
N HIS A 179 4.26 -6.48 -41.07
CA HIS A 179 4.37 -5.96 -39.73
C HIS A 179 5.31 -4.77 -39.74
N TYR A 180 4.75 -3.59 -39.97
CA TYR A 180 5.50 -2.35 -39.95
C TYR A 180 5.87 -2.02 -38.51
N HIS A 181 7.17 -1.99 -38.25
CA HIS A 181 7.71 -1.60 -36.96
C HIS A 181 9.07 -0.92 -37.17
N ARG A 182 9.37 0.05 -36.32
CA ARG A 182 10.60 0.82 -36.39
C ARG A 182 11.38 0.65 -35.11
N HIS A 183 12.60 0.15 -35.25
CA HIS A 183 13.56 0.04 -34.16
C HIS A 183 14.19 1.40 -33.94
N MET A 184 14.00 1.98 -32.77
CA MET A 184 14.59 3.25 -32.36
C MET A 184 15.66 2.97 -31.31
N GLN A 185 16.91 3.33 -31.62
CA GLN A 185 18.03 3.17 -30.69
C GLN A 185 18.49 4.52 -30.16
N ILE A 186 18.70 4.62 -28.85
CA ILE A 186 19.14 5.83 -28.16
C ILE A 186 20.55 5.60 -27.65
N LEU A 187 21.45 6.55 -27.92
CA LEU A 187 22.79 6.51 -27.37
C LEU A 187 22.70 6.70 -25.85
N PRO A 188 23.30 5.83 -25.01
CA PRO A 188 23.13 5.88 -23.56
C PRO A 188 24.00 6.97 -22.90
N VAL A 189 24.58 7.84 -23.73
CA VAL A 189 25.35 9.03 -23.34
C VAL A 189 24.86 10.24 -24.13
N GLY A 190 24.85 11.40 -23.48
CA GLY A 190 24.54 12.69 -24.10
C GLY A 190 25.40 13.81 -23.53
N VAL A 191 25.33 15.00 -24.10
CA VAL A 191 26.06 16.18 -23.58
C VAL A 191 25.20 16.87 -22.52
N ALA A 192 25.74 17.03 -21.32
CA ALA A 192 25.14 17.81 -20.24
C ALA A 192 26.23 18.58 -19.49
N GLU A 193 26.06 19.90 -19.40
CA GLU A 193 27.05 20.86 -18.88
C GLU A 193 28.37 20.79 -19.65
N GLY A 194 28.29 20.76 -20.98
CA GLY A 194 29.43 20.71 -21.87
C GLY A 194 30.29 19.43 -21.78
N ARG A 195 29.77 18.35 -21.18
CA ARG A 195 30.47 17.05 -21.09
C ARG A 195 29.57 15.90 -21.48
N TRP A 196 30.15 14.88 -22.10
CA TRP A 196 29.48 13.60 -22.33
C TRP A 196 29.25 12.88 -20.99
N ARG A 197 27.98 12.59 -20.70
CA ARG A 197 27.53 11.96 -19.46
C ARG A 197 26.53 10.85 -19.77
N ALA A 198 26.51 9.83 -18.91
CA ALA A 198 25.56 8.73 -19.02
C ALA A 198 24.13 9.18 -18.68
N VAL A 199 23.17 8.67 -19.43
CA VAL A 199 21.73 8.82 -19.15
C VAL A 199 21.38 8.04 -17.89
N ASP A 200 20.55 8.60 -17.02
CA ASP A 200 19.99 7.88 -15.87
C ASP A 200 19.03 6.79 -16.37
N GLY A 201 19.49 5.54 -16.36
CA GLY A 201 18.72 4.39 -16.82
C GLY A 201 17.37 4.25 -16.09
N ARG A 202 17.29 4.60 -14.79
CA ARG A 202 16.03 4.51 -14.03
C ARG A 202 14.96 5.44 -14.60
N THR A 203 15.35 6.66 -14.94
CA THR A 203 14.44 7.62 -15.56
C THR A 203 14.05 7.13 -16.95
N LEU A 204 15.00 6.64 -17.76
CA LEU A 204 14.73 6.17 -19.11
C LEU A 204 13.71 5.02 -19.14
N TYR A 205 13.83 4.01 -18.29
CA TYR A 205 12.85 2.90 -18.22
C TYR A 205 11.44 3.38 -17.87
N ARG A 206 11.32 4.43 -17.04
CA ARG A 206 10.02 5.03 -16.66
C ARG A 206 9.37 5.82 -17.80
N LEU A 207 10.11 6.16 -18.87
CA LEU A 207 9.60 6.91 -20.03
C LEU A 207 8.96 6.04 -21.12
N ALA A 208 8.98 4.72 -21.01
CA ALA A 208 8.43 3.81 -22.00
C ALA A 208 6.98 4.18 -22.42
N GLU A 209 6.12 4.47 -21.45
CA GLU A 209 4.74 4.88 -21.73
C GLU A 209 4.64 6.23 -22.43
N ARG A 210 5.46 7.20 -22.04
CA ARG A 210 5.52 8.55 -22.63
C ARG A 210 5.97 8.49 -24.08
N VAL A 211 6.99 7.69 -24.38
CA VAL A 211 7.54 7.48 -25.72
C VAL A 211 6.52 6.83 -26.64
N ASN A 212 5.88 5.75 -26.18
CA ASN A 212 4.85 5.07 -26.98
C ASN A 212 3.64 5.97 -27.24
N ALA A 213 3.21 6.75 -26.24
CA ALA A 213 2.10 7.69 -26.39
C ALA A 213 2.43 8.83 -27.37
N ALA A 214 3.66 9.35 -27.35
CA ALA A 214 4.12 10.37 -28.31
C ALA A 214 4.07 9.85 -29.75
N ALA A 215 4.61 8.65 -29.99
CA ALA A 215 4.61 8.02 -31.29
C ALA A 215 3.17 7.73 -31.77
N ASP A 216 2.32 7.20 -30.89
CA ASP A 216 0.93 6.89 -31.22
C ASP A 216 0.11 8.13 -31.56
N LEU A 217 0.29 9.23 -30.81
CA LEU A 217 -0.33 10.52 -31.12
C LEU A 217 0.16 11.06 -32.46
N SER A 218 1.48 11.03 -32.70
CA SER A 218 2.06 11.48 -33.98
C SER A 218 1.52 10.69 -35.16
N LEU A 219 1.43 9.36 -35.06
CA LEU A 219 0.86 8.51 -36.11
C LEU A 219 -0.63 8.78 -36.32
N SER A 220 -1.40 8.85 -35.22
CA SER A 220 -2.85 8.99 -35.27
C SER A 220 -3.28 10.35 -35.82
N THR A 221 -2.44 11.38 -35.69
CA THR A 221 -2.68 12.75 -36.18
C THR A 221 -1.93 13.08 -37.48
N ASP A 222 -1.30 12.09 -38.12
CA ASP A 222 -0.54 12.31 -39.34
C ASP A 222 -1.44 12.58 -40.55
N MET A 223 -1.53 13.85 -40.98
CA MET A 223 -2.47 14.25 -42.01
C MET A 223 -2.15 13.71 -43.39
N GLU A 224 -0.88 13.49 -43.71
CA GLU A 224 -0.48 12.92 -44.99
C GLU A 224 -0.95 11.47 -45.10
N LEU A 225 -0.70 10.66 -44.05
CA LEU A 225 -1.18 9.29 -43.97
C LEU A 225 -2.71 9.23 -44.04
N ARG A 226 -3.41 10.06 -43.25
CA ARG A 226 -4.88 10.10 -43.24
C ARG A 226 -5.46 10.47 -44.60
N GLN A 227 -4.89 11.47 -45.28
CA GLN A 227 -5.30 11.88 -46.62
C GLN A 227 -5.11 10.76 -47.64
N VAL A 228 -4.00 10.04 -47.58
CA VAL A 228 -3.74 8.90 -48.47
C VAL A 228 -4.73 7.77 -48.21
N LEU A 229 -4.97 7.39 -46.95
CA LEU A 229 -5.96 6.37 -46.60
C LEU A 229 -7.35 6.71 -47.16
N ALA A 230 -7.83 7.94 -46.94
CA ALA A 230 -9.12 8.40 -47.47
C ALA A 230 -9.14 8.43 -49.01
N ALA A 231 -8.06 8.89 -49.66
CA ALA A 231 -7.96 8.92 -51.11
C ALA A 231 -8.01 7.52 -51.77
N GLU A 232 -7.52 6.51 -51.06
CA GLU A 232 -7.59 5.09 -51.44
C GLU A 232 -8.94 4.43 -51.05
N GLY A 233 -9.86 5.19 -50.45
CA GLY A 233 -11.19 4.71 -50.05
C GLY A 233 -11.20 3.87 -48.79
N LEU A 234 -10.14 3.93 -47.98
CA LEU A 234 -10.01 3.19 -46.73
C LEU A 234 -10.61 3.98 -45.56
N SER A 235 -11.16 3.24 -44.61
CA SER A 235 -11.85 3.77 -43.43
C SER A 235 -10.96 3.63 -42.22
N TRP A 236 -10.60 4.77 -41.62
CA TRP A 236 -9.74 4.81 -40.44
C TRP A 236 -10.57 5.04 -39.18
N GLU A 237 -10.24 4.33 -38.10
CA GLU A 237 -10.79 4.54 -36.77
C GLU A 237 -9.67 4.67 -35.72
N PRO A 238 -9.84 5.50 -34.66
CA PRO A 238 -8.87 5.62 -33.59
C PRO A 238 -8.65 4.29 -32.89
N ALA A 239 -7.39 3.87 -32.84
CA ALA A 239 -6.93 2.70 -32.14
C ALA A 239 -5.43 2.89 -31.83
N GLN A 240 -4.91 2.11 -30.88
CA GLN A 240 -3.47 2.11 -30.60
C GLN A 240 -2.67 1.67 -31.82
N GLY A 241 -1.49 2.25 -32.00
CA GLY A 241 -0.60 1.95 -33.13
C GLY A 241 -0.94 2.76 -34.38
N GLY A 242 -1.40 4.00 -34.22
CA GLY A 242 -1.73 4.90 -35.34
C GLY A 242 -3.12 4.72 -35.96
N GLY A 243 -3.96 3.87 -35.37
CA GLY A 243 -5.34 3.63 -35.77
C GLY A 243 -5.57 2.40 -36.65
N ARG A 244 -6.83 1.96 -36.68
CA ARG A 244 -7.28 0.72 -37.34
C ARG A 244 -7.90 1.04 -38.70
N ILE A 245 -7.63 0.21 -39.69
CA ILE A 245 -8.30 0.22 -40.99
C ILE A 245 -9.38 -0.87 -41.00
N THR A 246 -10.65 -0.46 -41.04
CA THR A 246 -11.77 -1.38 -40.80
C THR A 246 -11.87 -2.45 -41.87
N GLU A 247 -11.52 -2.15 -43.11
CA GLU A 247 -11.61 -3.09 -44.23
C GLU A 247 -10.65 -4.28 -44.10
N PHE A 248 -9.53 -4.12 -43.40
CA PHE A 248 -8.55 -5.18 -43.16
C PHE A 248 -8.78 -5.95 -41.86
N ALA A 249 -9.82 -5.61 -41.10
CA ALA A 249 -10.15 -6.22 -39.81
C ALA A 249 -10.22 -7.76 -39.85
N ALA A 250 -10.87 -8.31 -40.87
CA ALA A 250 -11.10 -9.76 -41.00
C ALA A 250 -9.85 -10.55 -41.39
N LEU A 251 -8.85 -9.89 -41.99
CA LEU A 251 -7.60 -10.51 -42.43
C LEU A 251 -6.54 -10.59 -41.32
N VAL A 252 -6.77 -9.92 -40.19
CA VAL A 252 -5.84 -9.93 -39.05
C VAL A 252 -5.66 -11.34 -38.51
N ASP A 253 -6.74 -12.11 -38.37
CA ASP A 253 -6.71 -13.44 -37.78
C ASP A 253 -6.02 -14.46 -38.71
N GLU A 254 -6.26 -14.37 -40.02
CA GLU A 254 -5.62 -15.23 -41.05
C GLU A 254 -4.09 -15.04 -41.10
N HIS A 255 -3.62 -13.79 -41.12
CA HIS A 255 -2.19 -13.49 -41.14
C HIS A 255 -1.49 -13.66 -39.78
N SER A 256 -2.25 -13.67 -38.68
CA SER A 256 -1.69 -13.97 -37.36
C SER A 256 -1.53 -15.48 -37.16
N ALA A 257 -2.49 -16.30 -37.59
CA ALA A 257 -2.37 -17.76 -37.58
C ALA A 257 -1.23 -18.26 -38.50
N ARG A 258 -1.02 -17.60 -39.65
CA ARG A 258 0.07 -17.92 -40.56
C ARG A 258 1.45 -17.64 -39.97
N ARG A 259 1.62 -16.50 -39.28
CA ARG A 259 2.83 -16.17 -38.53
C ARG A 259 3.22 -17.28 -37.58
N ASP A 260 2.25 -17.70 -36.77
CA ASP A 260 2.49 -18.63 -35.68
C ASP A 260 2.85 -20.02 -36.24
N GLN A 261 2.25 -20.43 -37.37
CA GLN A 261 2.63 -21.64 -38.10
C GLN A 261 4.05 -21.59 -38.69
N VAL A 262 4.47 -20.46 -39.29
CA VAL A 262 5.83 -20.31 -39.85
C VAL A 262 6.88 -20.33 -38.74
N ALA A 263 6.60 -19.68 -37.61
CA ALA A 263 7.46 -19.74 -36.43
C ALA A 263 7.64 -21.19 -35.96
N GLN A 264 6.55 -21.95 -35.83
CA GLN A 264 6.60 -23.37 -35.45
C GLN A 264 7.42 -24.22 -36.42
N ASN A 265 7.23 -24.06 -37.74
CA ASN A 265 7.98 -24.82 -38.74
C ASN A 265 9.49 -24.45 -38.72
N ARG A 266 9.83 -23.19 -38.48
CA ARG A 266 11.23 -22.72 -38.35
C ARG A 266 11.88 -23.30 -37.12
N GLU A 267 11.18 -23.28 -35.99
CA GLU A 267 11.64 -23.89 -34.74
C GLU A 267 11.89 -25.40 -34.92
N ALA A 268 11.03 -26.11 -35.64
CA ALA A 268 11.23 -27.53 -35.95
C ALA A 268 12.51 -27.78 -36.79
N LEU A 269 12.77 -26.96 -37.81
CA LEU A 269 13.94 -27.08 -38.67
C LEU A 269 15.25 -26.70 -37.97
N GLU A 270 15.20 -25.67 -37.13
CA GLU A 270 16.31 -25.32 -36.26
C GLU A 270 16.62 -26.45 -35.29
N MET A 271 15.58 -27.00 -34.65
CA MET A 271 15.72 -28.09 -33.68
C MET A 271 16.32 -29.35 -34.34
N GLU A 272 15.83 -29.75 -35.51
CA GLU A 272 16.41 -30.87 -36.28
C GLU A 272 17.88 -30.64 -36.62
N TRP A 273 18.26 -29.43 -37.03
CA TRP A 273 19.64 -29.14 -37.38
C TRP A 273 20.55 -29.03 -36.17
N ARG A 274 20.10 -28.43 -35.06
CA ARG A 274 20.88 -28.34 -33.81
C ARG A 274 21.10 -29.73 -33.19
N ILE A 275 20.13 -30.64 -33.29
CA ILE A 275 20.32 -32.06 -32.95
C ILE A 275 21.42 -32.69 -33.82
N ALA A 276 21.46 -32.36 -35.11
CA ALA A 276 22.48 -32.84 -36.03
C ALA A 276 23.86 -32.14 -35.87
N HIS A 277 23.92 -30.95 -35.26
CA HIS A 277 25.13 -30.13 -35.12
C HIS A 277 25.32 -29.57 -33.68
N PRO A 278 25.66 -30.42 -32.70
CA PRO A 278 25.78 -30.00 -31.30
C PRO A 278 26.94 -29.01 -31.09
N GLY A 279 26.69 -27.92 -30.37
CA GLY A 279 27.71 -26.91 -30.00
C GLY A 279 28.18 -26.01 -31.14
N VAL A 280 27.49 -26.03 -32.29
CA VAL A 280 27.76 -25.14 -33.43
C VAL A 280 26.59 -24.19 -33.60
N GLU A 281 26.86 -22.88 -33.54
CA GLU A 281 25.82 -21.88 -33.80
C GLU A 281 25.49 -21.81 -35.30
N PRO A 282 24.21 -21.76 -35.68
CA PRO A 282 23.81 -21.69 -37.07
C PRO A 282 24.24 -20.36 -37.67
N GLY A 283 24.98 -20.44 -38.79
CA GLY A 283 25.36 -19.26 -39.54
C GLY A 283 24.14 -18.62 -40.26
N PRO A 284 24.23 -17.36 -40.69
CA PRO A 284 23.14 -16.62 -41.34
C PRO A 284 22.46 -17.36 -42.52
N ARG A 285 23.25 -18.06 -43.36
CA ARG A 285 22.73 -18.87 -44.47
C ARG A 285 21.85 -20.04 -44.04
N GLN A 286 22.13 -20.61 -42.87
CA GLN A 286 21.36 -21.73 -42.34
C GLN A 286 20.00 -21.25 -41.83
N TRP A 287 19.98 -20.07 -41.19
CA TRP A 287 18.74 -19.39 -40.80
C TRP A 287 17.87 -19.06 -42.00
N GLN A 288 18.46 -18.54 -43.07
CA GLN A 288 17.77 -18.24 -44.33
C GLN A 288 17.17 -19.50 -44.97
N ALA A 289 17.92 -20.61 -44.96
CA ALA A 289 17.44 -21.89 -45.47
C ALA A 289 16.25 -22.40 -44.65
N TRP A 290 16.26 -22.24 -43.32
CA TRP A 290 15.12 -22.62 -42.48
C TRP A 290 13.93 -21.72 -42.68
N ASP A 291 14.10 -20.40 -42.78
CA ASP A 291 12.97 -19.49 -43.05
C ASP A 291 12.27 -19.87 -44.34
N THR A 292 13.05 -20.12 -45.39
CA THR A 292 12.54 -20.55 -46.69
C THR A 292 11.79 -21.88 -46.60
N HIS A 293 12.33 -22.85 -45.83
CA HIS A 293 11.78 -24.19 -45.72
C HIS A 293 10.56 -24.25 -44.79
N ALA A 294 10.61 -23.51 -43.68
CA ALA A 294 9.52 -23.32 -42.72
C ALA A 294 8.29 -22.71 -43.40
N TRP A 295 8.54 -21.78 -44.33
CA TRP A 295 7.49 -21.17 -45.12
C TRP A 295 6.82 -22.14 -46.10
N ALA A 296 7.56 -23.13 -46.60
CA ALA A 296 7.09 -24.05 -47.63
C ALA A 296 6.31 -25.26 -47.06
N GLN A 297 6.51 -25.61 -45.79
CA GLN A 297 5.89 -26.77 -45.15
C GLN A 297 4.41 -26.54 -44.75
N GLU A 298 3.58 -27.57 -44.98
CA GLU A 298 2.18 -27.75 -44.54
C GLU A 298 1.19 -26.59 -44.82
N ARG A 299 0.71 -26.49 -46.07
CA ARG A 299 -0.34 -25.54 -46.48
C ARG A 299 -1.74 -26.17 -46.51
N PRO A 300 -2.74 -25.64 -45.78
CA PRO A 300 -4.12 -26.06 -45.96
C PRO A 300 -4.68 -25.52 -47.30
N THR A 301 -5.21 -26.43 -48.14
CA THR A 301 -6.06 -26.17 -49.33
C THR A 301 -5.48 -25.42 -50.56
N LYS A 302 -4.73 -26.17 -51.39
CA LYS A 302 -4.58 -26.12 -52.89
C LYS A 302 -4.93 -24.84 -53.71
N LYS A 303 -3.91 -24.28 -54.39
CA LYS A 303 -3.61 -24.45 -55.85
C LYS A 303 -2.13 -24.08 -56.12
N PRO A 304 -1.39 -24.83 -56.95
CA PRO A 304 -0.11 -24.39 -57.49
C PRO A 304 -0.35 -23.33 -58.58
N ASP A 305 0.58 -22.39 -58.75
CA ASP A 305 0.71 -21.43 -59.87
C ASP A 305 0.28 -19.97 -59.66
N ALA A 306 -0.04 -19.53 -58.44
CA ALA A 306 -0.04 -18.09 -58.10
C ALA A 306 1.16 -17.81 -57.21
N GLU A 307 2.19 -17.19 -57.79
CA GLU A 307 3.44 -16.82 -57.14
C GLU A 307 3.20 -16.04 -55.83
N LEU A 308 3.92 -16.42 -54.78
CA LEU A 308 4.14 -15.62 -53.57
C LEU A 308 5.29 -14.62 -53.82
N THR A 309 5.17 -13.87 -54.90
CA THR A 309 5.81 -12.56 -54.99
C THR A 309 5.02 -11.58 -54.11
N PRO A 310 5.56 -10.41 -53.77
CA PRO A 310 4.78 -9.30 -53.23
C PRO A 310 3.49 -9.02 -54.00
N GLU A 311 3.43 -9.35 -55.30
CA GLU A 311 2.21 -9.26 -56.11
C GLU A 311 1.14 -10.30 -55.75
N GLY A 312 1.50 -11.45 -55.19
CA GLY A 312 0.57 -12.47 -54.69
C GLY A 312 -0.07 -12.06 -53.37
N LEU A 313 0.74 -11.52 -52.45
CA LEU A 313 0.25 -10.96 -51.18
C LEU A 313 -0.58 -9.69 -51.43
N ALA A 314 -0.13 -8.78 -52.30
CA ALA A 314 -0.89 -7.62 -52.73
C ALA A 314 -2.17 -8.00 -53.48
N ARG A 315 -2.25 -9.19 -54.11
CA ARG A 315 -3.48 -9.69 -54.75
C ARG A 315 -4.50 -10.17 -53.72
N THR A 316 -4.09 -10.98 -52.74
CA THR A 316 -4.97 -11.44 -51.66
C THR A 316 -5.45 -10.28 -50.79
N VAL A 317 -4.55 -9.37 -50.44
CA VAL A 317 -4.86 -8.19 -49.62
C VAL A 317 -5.56 -7.10 -50.46
N GLY A 318 -5.33 -7.04 -51.77
CA GLY A 318 -5.98 -6.09 -52.71
C GLY A 318 -7.39 -6.46 -53.17
N GLU A 319 -7.92 -7.63 -52.81
CA GLU A 319 -9.33 -8.02 -53.01
C GLU A 319 -10.27 -7.36 -51.99
N VAL A 320 -9.72 -6.71 -50.96
CA VAL A 320 -10.46 -5.96 -49.96
C VAL A 320 -11.19 -4.78 -50.61
N THR A 321 -12.52 -4.76 -50.49
CA THR A 321 -13.36 -3.71 -51.08
C THR A 321 -13.34 -2.45 -50.19
N PRO A 322 -12.90 -1.29 -50.69
CA PRO A 322 -12.90 -0.03 -49.94
C PRO A 322 -14.31 0.34 -49.47
N GLN A 323 -14.48 0.74 -48.20
CA GLN A 323 -15.80 1.09 -47.64
C GLN A 323 -16.02 2.61 -47.56
N ASN A 324 -14.96 3.41 -47.50
CA ASN A 324 -15.02 4.88 -47.57
C ASN A 324 -15.14 5.34 -49.03
N VAL A 325 -16.25 4.98 -49.68
CA VAL A 325 -16.51 5.29 -51.10
C VAL A 325 -16.52 6.78 -51.41
N ASP A 326 -16.92 7.60 -50.42
CA ASP A 326 -16.95 9.06 -50.53
C ASP A 326 -15.56 9.69 -50.29
N ARG A 327 -14.54 8.89 -49.96
CA ARG A 327 -13.14 9.31 -49.73
C ARG A 327 -13.03 10.47 -48.75
N THR A 328 -13.90 10.47 -47.76
CA THR A 328 -14.04 11.56 -46.80
C THR A 328 -13.07 11.36 -45.64
N LEU A 329 -12.44 12.44 -45.21
CA LEU A 329 -11.69 12.48 -43.95
C LEU A 329 -12.70 12.71 -42.82
N TYR A 330 -12.95 11.67 -42.03
CA TYR A 330 -13.84 11.75 -40.87
C TYR A 330 -13.07 12.22 -39.64
N GLY A 331 -13.53 13.30 -39.02
CA GLY A 331 -13.06 13.74 -37.71
C GLY A 331 -13.44 15.18 -37.37
N GLN A 332 -12.72 15.74 -36.39
CA GLN A 332 -12.95 17.05 -35.80
C GLN A 332 -11.65 17.85 -35.66
N GLU A 333 -11.77 19.17 -35.73
CA GLU A 333 -10.69 20.13 -35.54
C GLU A 333 -10.31 20.24 -34.07
N ALA A 334 -9.04 20.59 -33.78
CA ALA A 334 -8.57 20.77 -32.41
C ALA A 334 -9.39 21.81 -31.62
N SER A 335 -9.87 22.86 -32.32
CA SER A 335 -10.71 23.93 -31.74
C SER A 335 -12.10 23.47 -31.27
N GLN A 336 -12.55 22.28 -31.67
CA GLN A 336 -13.85 21.72 -31.30
C GLN A 336 -13.77 20.84 -30.05
N ILE A 337 -12.56 20.54 -29.56
CA ILE A 337 -12.33 19.68 -28.41
C ILE A 337 -12.05 20.55 -27.19
N ASP A 338 -12.76 20.28 -26.10
CA ASP A 338 -12.49 20.94 -24.82
C ASP A 338 -11.24 20.32 -24.17
N PRO A 339 -10.14 21.09 -23.95
CA PRO A 339 -8.96 20.57 -23.26
C PRO A 339 -9.26 20.05 -21.86
N ALA A 340 -10.29 20.57 -21.19
CA ALA A 340 -10.65 20.11 -19.85
C ALA A 340 -11.14 18.66 -19.85
N VAL A 341 -11.89 18.24 -20.88
CA VAL A 341 -12.37 16.85 -21.02
C VAL A 341 -11.20 15.88 -21.20
N ILE A 342 -10.18 16.28 -21.96
CA ILE A 342 -8.97 15.47 -22.17
C ILE A 342 -8.13 15.41 -20.88
N GLY A 343 -7.88 16.57 -20.25
CA GLY A 343 -7.08 16.66 -19.02
C GLY A 343 -7.71 15.92 -17.84
N ASP A 344 -9.01 16.10 -17.60
CA ASP A 344 -9.75 15.43 -16.53
C ASP A 344 -9.78 13.92 -16.76
N GLY A 345 -10.06 13.52 -17.99
CA GLY A 345 -10.01 12.13 -18.39
C GLY A 345 -8.63 11.49 -18.22
N ALA A 346 -7.55 12.22 -18.49
CA ALA A 346 -6.19 11.74 -18.30
C ALA A 346 -5.90 11.47 -16.82
N LEU A 347 -6.35 12.35 -15.92
CA LEU A 347 -6.24 12.12 -14.47
C LEU A 347 -7.10 10.94 -14.01
N ASP A 348 -8.27 10.73 -14.61
CA ASP A 348 -9.11 9.56 -14.30
C ASP A 348 -8.43 8.26 -14.70
N ASP A 349 -7.81 8.23 -15.89
CA ASP A 349 -7.08 7.05 -16.37
C ASP A 349 -5.88 6.73 -15.48
N LEU A 350 -5.13 7.74 -15.07
CA LEU A 350 -4.01 7.60 -14.13
C LEU A 350 -4.50 7.16 -12.75
N GLY A 351 -5.52 7.83 -12.21
CA GLY A 351 -6.09 7.58 -10.90
C GLY A 351 -6.78 6.23 -10.76
N ARG A 352 -7.16 5.56 -11.86
CA ARG A 352 -7.60 4.16 -11.83
C ARG A 352 -6.46 3.17 -11.68
N GLN A 353 -5.28 3.50 -12.20
CA GLN A 353 -4.15 2.58 -12.29
C GLN A 353 -3.15 2.77 -11.14
N ARG A 354 -2.99 3.99 -10.64
CA ARG A 354 -1.93 4.35 -9.69
C ARG A 354 -2.38 5.40 -8.69
N SER A 355 -1.76 5.37 -7.52
CA SER A 355 -1.91 6.34 -6.44
C SER A 355 -1.03 7.57 -6.63
N ALA A 356 0.03 7.46 -7.43
CA ALA A 356 0.87 8.61 -7.79
C ALA A 356 1.48 8.48 -9.19
N TRP A 357 1.76 9.62 -9.81
CA TRP A 357 2.29 9.74 -11.16
C TRP A 357 3.29 10.90 -11.29
N SER A 358 4.05 10.89 -12.37
CA SER A 358 4.99 11.96 -12.76
C SER A 358 4.37 12.84 -13.85
N LEU A 359 5.03 13.96 -14.18
CA LEU A 359 4.62 14.79 -15.32
C LEU A 359 4.62 14.00 -16.63
N ALA A 360 5.63 13.16 -16.87
CA ALA A 360 5.72 12.31 -18.06
C ALA A 360 4.54 11.34 -18.16
N ASP A 361 4.04 10.82 -17.04
CA ASP A 361 2.85 9.96 -17.01
C ASP A 361 1.57 10.76 -17.37
N VAL A 362 1.45 12.02 -16.92
CA VAL A 362 0.34 12.93 -17.30
C VAL A 362 0.34 13.23 -18.78
N GLU A 363 1.50 13.62 -19.32
CA GLU A 363 1.66 13.85 -20.75
C GLU A 363 1.35 12.60 -21.58
N ALA A 364 1.81 11.43 -21.14
CA ALA A 364 1.48 10.16 -21.80
C ALA A 364 -0.03 9.87 -21.79
N ALA A 365 -0.72 10.15 -20.68
CA ALA A 365 -2.16 9.95 -20.56
C ALA A 365 -2.95 10.92 -21.46
N VAL A 366 -2.54 12.19 -21.52
CA VAL A 366 -3.11 13.19 -22.44
C VAL A 366 -2.90 12.76 -23.89
N ASP A 367 -1.68 12.38 -24.26
CA ASP A 367 -1.33 11.97 -25.62
C ASP A 367 -2.14 10.75 -26.07
N ARG A 368 -2.31 9.75 -25.19
CA ARG A 368 -3.16 8.58 -25.48
C ARG A 368 -4.62 8.94 -25.72
N ARG A 369 -5.18 9.89 -24.97
CA ARG A 369 -6.57 10.34 -25.17
C ARG A 369 -6.74 11.13 -26.45
N LEU A 370 -5.78 12.01 -26.76
CA LEU A 370 -5.77 12.74 -28.03
C LEU A 370 -5.63 11.79 -29.21
N ALA A 371 -4.77 10.76 -29.13
CA ALA A 371 -4.62 9.74 -30.17
C ALA A 371 -5.93 8.95 -30.40
N GLN A 372 -6.74 8.77 -29.36
CA GLN A 372 -8.06 8.13 -29.43
C GLN A 372 -9.17 9.08 -29.89
N THR A 373 -8.84 10.34 -30.17
CA THR A 373 -9.76 11.33 -30.69
C THR A 373 -9.65 11.40 -32.21
N TYR A 374 -10.76 11.60 -32.92
CA TYR A 374 -10.78 11.74 -34.39
C TYR A 374 -10.21 13.11 -34.84
N LEU A 375 -8.97 13.45 -34.48
CA LEU A 375 -8.33 14.71 -34.89
C LEU A 375 -7.98 14.68 -36.40
N ILE A 376 -8.30 15.76 -37.14
CA ILE A 376 -8.07 15.88 -38.60
C ILE A 376 -7.28 17.14 -39.02
N SER A 377 -6.45 17.68 -38.13
CA SER A 377 -5.60 18.84 -38.39
C SER A 377 -4.34 18.80 -37.53
N SER A 378 -3.23 19.35 -38.03
CA SER A 378 -2.03 19.62 -37.24
C SER A 378 -2.08 20.99 -36.56
N GLU A 379 -2.93 21.91 -37.04
CA GLU A 379 -3.09 23.25 -36.50
C GLU A 379 -3.88 23.20 -35.18
N GLY A 380 -3.34 23.80 -34.11
CA GLY A 380 -4.01 23.83 -32.82
C GLY A 380 -3.82 22.58 -31.94
N VAL A 381 -3.25 21.48 -32.45
CA VAL A 381 -3.07 20.24 -31.68
C VAL A 381 -2.05 20.42 -30.56
N ALA A 382 -0.95 21.12 -30.81
CA ALA A 382 0.06 21.39 -29.79
C ALA A 382 -0.52 22.30 -28.68
N GLU A 383 -1.30 23.31 -29.04
CA GLU A 383 -1.99 24.19 -28.08
C GLU A 383 -3.06 23.44 -27.28
N LEU A 384 -3.87 22.59 -27.94
CA LEU A 384 -4.85 21.73 -27.27
C LEU A 384 -4.18 20.77 -26.29
N ARG A 385 -3.09 20.13 -26.72
CA ARG A 385 -2.28 19.23 -25.89
C ARG A 385 -1.75 19.96 -24.66
N GLN A 386 -1.11 21.11 -24.84
CA GLN A 386 -0.57 21.89 -23.72
C GLN A 386 -1.68 22.35 -22.77
N ALA A 387 -2.81 22.84 -23.29
CA ALA A 387 -3.94 23.26 -22.46
C ALA A 387 -4.56 22.10 -21.66
N ALA A 388 -4.61 20.89 -22.24
CA ALA A 388 -5.06 19.69 -21.54
C ALA A 388 -4.08 19.27 -20.43
N ILE A 389 -2.76 19.32 -20.70
CA ILE A 389 -1.72 19.08 -19.67
C ILE A 389 -1.84 20.11 -18.55
N ASP A 390 -1.94 21.40 -18.87
CA ASP A 390 -2.08 22.47 -17.88
C ASP A 390 -3.32 22.27 -17.01
N THR A 391 -4.44 21.86 -17.60
CA THR A 391 -5.67 21.52 -16.86
C THR A 391 -5.44 20.35 -15.90
N ALA A 392 -4.83 19.26 -16.38
CA ALA A 392 -4.51 18.09 -15.55
C ALA A 392 -3.54 18.44 -14.40
N MET A 393 -2.54 19.27 -14.68
CA MET A 393 -1.57 19.72 -13.67
C MET A 393 -2.18 20.67 -12.64
N GLN A 394 -3.10 21.56 -13.03
CA GLN A 394 -3.83 22.44 -12.10
C GLN A 394 -4.70 21.65 -11.11
N ARG A 395 -5.17 20.47 -11.51
CA ARG A 395 -5.98 19.56 -10.67
C ARG A 395 -5.15 18.45 -10.01
N SER A 396 -3.84 18.49 -10.19
CA SER A 396 -2.90 17.57 -9.54
C SER A 396 -2.35 18.19 -8.24
N VAL A 397 -2.18 17.35 -7.22
CA VAL A 397 -1.60 17.70 -5.93
C VAL A 397 -0.25 16.97 -5.81
N SER A 398 0.80 17.68 -5.40
CA SER A 398 2.13 17.10 -5.22
C SER A 398 2.38 16.69 -3.76
N PHE A 399 3.11 15.58 -3.55
CA PHE A 399 3.69 15.23 -2.26
C PHE A 399 4.95 16.03 -1.93
N LEU A 400 5.61 16.62 -2.93
CA LEU A 400 6.76 17.48 -2.72
C LEU A 400 6.32 18.94 -2.50
N ASP A 401 7.26 19.76 -2.03
CA ASP A 401 7.03 21.20 -1.90
C ASP A 401 6.64 21.82 -3.26
N HIS A 402 5.85 22.90 -3.20
CA HIS A 402 5.28 23.52 -4.40
C HIS A 402 6.36 23.97 -5.38
N GLY A 403 6.21 23.61 -6.66
CA GLY A 403 7.16 23.94 -7.72
C GLY A 403 8.35 22.99 -7.85
N VAL A 404 8.50 22.02 -6.95
CA VAL A 404 9.53 20.97 -7.08
C VAL A 404 9.05 19.88 -8.05
N ASN A 405 9.74 19.76 -9.17
CA ASN A 405 9.56 18.65 -10.10
C ASN A 405 10.90 17.92 -10.30
N VAL A 406 10.89 16.60 -10.11
CA VAL A 406 12.07 15.74 -10.22
C VAL A 406 11.76 14.62 -11.20
N GLU A 407 12.62 14.46 -12.20
CA GLU A 407 12.36 13.57 -13.32
C GLU A 407 12.39 12.12 -12.91
N GLY A 408 11.41 11.39 -13.43
CA GLY A 408 11.16 10.00 -13.09
C GLY A 408 10.53 9.79 -11.71
N VAL A 409 10.39 10.80 -10.85
CA VAL A 409 9.73 10.66 -9.54
C VAL A 409 8.23 10.84 -9.71
N ARG A 410 7.45 9.90 -9.16
CA ARG A 410 5.98 9.94 -9.20
C ARG A 410 5.43 10.55 -7.92
N HIS A 411 5.28 11.86 -7.91
CA HIS A 411 4.90 12.64 -6.72
C HIS A 411 3.58 13.38 -6.87
N TYR A 412 2.92 13.36 -8.03
CA TYR A 412 1.60 13.94 -8.22
C TYR A 412 0.50 12.90 -7.96
N THR A 413 -0.63 13.37 -7.43
CA THR A 413 -1.90 12.64 -7.25
C THR A 413 -3.06 13.59 -7.58
N SER A 414 -4.32 13.15 -7.49
CA SER A 414 -5.51 14.01 -7.61
C SER A 414 -6.33 14.03 -6.32
N ASP A 415 -7.17 15.06 -6.16
CA ASP A 415 -8.11 15.16 -5.04
C ASP A 415 -9.04 13.96 -4.93
N GLN A 416 -9.40 13.35 -6.06
CA GLN A 416 -10.24 12.15 -6.07
C GLN A 416 -9.50 10.94 -5.46
N VAL A 417 -8.25 10.69 -5.85
CA VAL A 417 -7.47 9.60 -5.26
C VAL A 417 -7.30 9.81 -3.76
N LEU A 418 -7.04 11.06 -3.34
CA LEU A 418 -6.98 11.43 -1.91
C LEU A 418 -8.32 11.17 -1.20
N ALA A 419 -9.45 11.52 -1.83
CA ALA A 419 -10.77 11.32 -1.25
C ALA A 419 -11.13 9.84 -1.08
N VAL A 420 -10.83 8.98 -2.07
CA VAL A 420 -11.09 7.53 -1.96
C VAL A 420 -10.23 6.91 -0.86
N ASP A 421 -8.94 7.24 -0.78
CA ASP A 421 -8.05 6.74 0.26
C ASP A 421 -8.48 7.19 1.67
N GLN A 422 -8.90 8.45 1.81
CA GLN A 422 -9.43 8.97 3.08
C GLN A 422 -10.72 8.26 3.48
N GLN A 423 -11.67 8.07 2.56
CA GLN A 423 -12.93 7.38 2.86
C GLN A 423 -12.71 5.92 3.25
N LEU A 424 -11.82 5.21 2.56
CA LEU A 424 -11.42 3.84 2.94
C LEU A 424 -10.77 3.81 4.32
N THR A 425 -9.89 4.77 4.61
CA THR A 425 -9.25 4.90 5.92
C THR A 425 -10.27 5.12 7.01
N ASP A 426 -11.23 6.02 6.80
CA ASP A 426 -12.27 6.32 7.77
C ASP A 426 -13.16 5.10 8.02
N ALA A 427 -13.57 4.38 6.96
CA ALA A 427 -14.38 3.17 7.06
C ALA A 427 -13.64 2.05 7.82
N LEU A 428 -12.37 1.80 7.48
CA LEU A 428 -11.53 0.82 8.19
C LEU A 428 -11.31 1.22 9.65
N THR A 429 -11.04 2.50 9.91
CA THR A 429 -10.81 3.02 11.28
C THR A 429 -12.08 2.88 12.11
N ALA A 430 -13.25 3.23 11.57
CA ALA A 430 -14.52 3.12 12.28
C ALA A 430 -14.77 1.70 12.81
N ARG A 431 -14.46 0.68 11.99
CA ARG A 431 -14.57 -0.75 12.38
C ARG A 431 -13.41 -1.24 13.27
N ALA A 432 -12.28 -0.54 13.28
CA ALA A 432 -11.14 -0.89 14.14
C ALA A 432 -11.22 -0.31 15.56
N VAL A 433 -12.06 0.72 15.79
CA VAL A 433 -12.18 1.40 17.10
C VAL A 433 -12.68 0.48 18.22
N MET A 434 -13.59 -0.46 17.89
CA MET A 434 -14.17 -1.35 18.89
C MET A 434 -13.29 -2.58 19.10
N PRO A 435 -12.67 -2.76 20.27
CA PRO A 435 -11.95 -3.99 20.57
C PRO A 435 -12.93 -5.16 20.60
N GLY A 436 -12.65 -6.20 19.84
CA GLY A 436 -13.41 -7.44 19.85
C GLY A 436 -12.89 -8.41 20.91
N GLU A 437 -13.73 -9.36 21.30
CA GLU A 437 -13.32 -10.51 22.08
C GLU A 437 -13.10 -11.71 21.15
N ALA A 438 -12.10 -12.53 21.45
CA ALA A 438 -11.84 -13.77 20.73
C ALA A 438 -12.96 -14.78 21.00
N GLY A 439 -13.40 -15.48 19.94
CA GLY A 439 -14.36 -16.57 20.03
C GLY A 439 -13.72 -17.88 20.49
N THR A 440 -14.48 -18.97 20.40
CA THR A 440 -13.99 -20.32 20.68
C THR A 440 -13.99 -21.14 19.39
N VAL A 441 -12.95 -21.93 19.15
CA VAL A 441 -12.84 -22.80 17.98
C VAL A 441 -12.31 -24.17 18.38
N THR A 442 -12.71 -25.20 17.63
CA THR A 442 -12.20 -26.56 17.86
C THR A 442 -10.83 -26.70 17.22
N VAL A 443 -9.80 -26.89 18.04
CA VAL A 443 -8.38 -26.96 17.60
C VAL A 443 -8.03 -28.30 16.95
N GLU A 444 -8.59 -29.39 17.48
CA GLU A 444 -8.44 -30.74 16.94
C GLU A 444 -9.57 -31.04 15.96
N ARG A 445 -9.24 -31.26 14.69
CA ARG A 445 -10.20 -31.59 13.63
C ARG A 445 -9.83 -32.94 13.01
N GLU A 446 -10.71 -33.53 12.20
CA GLU A 446 -10.49 -34.87 11.64
C GLU A 446 -9.17 -34.94 10.83
N GLY A 447 -8.14 -35.55 11.43
CA GLY A 447 -6.86 -35.80 10.79
C GLY A 447 -5.83 -34.67 10.88
N PHE A 448 -6.11 -33.53 11.53
CA PHE A 448 -5.11 -32.46 11.73
C PHE A 448 -5.41 -31.54 12.93
N THR A 449 -4.38 -30.84 13.40
CA THR A 449 -4.45 -29.84 14.49
C THR A 449 -4.07 -28.47 13.93
N LEU A 450 -4.85 -27.44 14.24
CA LEU A 450 -4.53 -26.06 13.88
C LEU A 450 -3.20 -25.62 14.51
N SER A 451 -2.40 -24.85 13.79
CA SER A 451 -1.26 -24.15 14.40
C SER A 451 -1.73 -23.07 15.38
N ALA A 452 -0.83 -22.59 16.25
CA ALA A 452 -1.17 -21.51 17.17
C ALA A 452 -1.64 -20.25 16.42
N GLU A 453 -0.97 -19.90 15.31
CA GLU A 453 -1.34 -18.77 14.46
C GLU A 453 -2.73 -18.95 13.83
N GLN A 454 -3.00 -20.14 13.29
CA GLN A 454 -4.30 -20.48 12.69
C GLN A 454 -5.42 -20.48 13.73
N GLN A 455 -5.16 -20.99 14.94
CA GLN A 455 -6.12 -20.99 16.04
C GLN A 455 -6.48 -19.55 16.41
N THR A 456 -5.49 -18.69 16.69
CA THR A 456 -5.77 -17.29 17.07
C THR A 456 -6.51 -16.55 15.97
N ALA A 457 -6.19 -16.80 14.70
CA ALA A 457 -6.92 -16.23 13.57
C ALA A 457 -8.37 -16.71 13.50
N ALA A 458 -8.62 -18.01 13.66
CA ALA A 458 -9.97 -18.56 13.65
C ALA A 458 -10.79 -18.04 14.85
N GLU A 459 -10.18 -17.91 16.04
CA GLU A 459 -10.80 -17.33 17.23
C GLU A 459 -11.16 -15.85 17.03
N ALA A 460 -10.28 -15.07 16.40
CA ALA A 460 -10.56 -13.66 16.09
C ALA A 460 -11.78 -13.52 15.16
N ILE A 461 -11.88 -14.36 14.13
CA ILE A 461 -13.00 -14.38 13.17
C ILE A 461 -14.31 -14.87 13.83
N ALA A 462 -14.22 -15.92 14.67
CA ALA A 462 -15.38 -16.44 15.40
C ALA A 462 -15.86 -15.52 16.54
N GLY A 463 -15.05 -14.50 16.88
CA GLY A 463 -15.29 -13.53 17.94
C GLY A 463 -16.15 -12.33 17.52
N THR A 464 -16.02 -11.22 18.24
CA THR A 464 -16.83 -10.00 18.05
C THR A 464 -16.10 -8.84 17.37
N HIS A 465 -14.93 -9.11 16.77
CA HIS A 465 -14.19 -8.10 16.00
C HIS A 465 -15.00 -7.67 14.77
N GLU A 466 -15.17 -6.36 14.56
CA GLU A 466 -15.86 -5.83 13.37
C GLU A 466 -14.96 -5.81 12.12
N LEU A 467 -13.63 -5.76 12.33
CA LEU A 467 -12.60 -5.89 11.29
C LEU A 467 -11.53 -6.88 11.74
N VAL A 468 -11.31 -7.93 10.95
CA VAL A 468 -10.21 -8.87 11.12
C VAL A 468 -9.38 -8.92 9.83
N VAL A 469 -8.07 -8.82 9.94
CA VAL A 469 -7.16 -8.89 8.79
C VAL A 469 -6.23 -10.07 8.98
N ILE A 470 -6.26 -10.99 8.03
CA ILE A 470 -5.40 -12.17 7.97
C ILE A 470 -4.49 -12.02 6.76
N GLN A 471 -3.24 -11.68 7.03
CA GLN A 471 -2.16 -11.87 6.08
C GLN A 471 -1.64 -13.29 6.25
N GLY A 472 -1.29 -13.97 5.16
CA GLY A 472 -0.74 -15.31 5.30
C GLY A 472 0.02 -15.75 4.07
N ALA A 473 1.22 -16.29 4.30
CA ALA A 473 2.06 -16.83 3.26
C ALA A 473 1.33 -17.91 2.43
N ALA A 474 1.79 -18.10 1.20
CA ALA A 474 1.23 -19.12 0.33
C ALA A 474 1.40 -20.52 0.96
N GLY A 475 0.28 -21.18 1.28
CA GLY A 475 0.31 -22.49 1.92
C GLY A 475 0.32 -22.49 3.45
N ALA A 476 0.13 -21.35 4.12
CA ALA A 476 -0.03 -21.26 5.58
C ALA A 476 -1.39 -21.75 6.12
N GLY A 477 -2.26 -22.30 5.26
CA GLY A 477 -3.55 -22.90 5.68
C GLY A 477 -4.69 -21.92 5.97
N LYS A 478 -4.74 -20.77 5.27
CA LYS A 478 -5.82 -19.77 5.40
C LYS A 478 -7.23 -20.39 5.30
N THR A 479 -7.47 -21.25 4.31
CA THR A 479 -8.78 -21.88 4.11
C THR A 479 -9.14 -22.85 5.24
N THR A 480 -8.16 -23.59 5.76
CA THR A 480 -8.32 -24.49 6.92
C THR A 480 -8.71 -23.73 8.18
N MET A 481 -8.12 -22.56 8.37
CA MET A 481 -8.46 -21.63 9.45
C MET A 481 -9.88 -21.07 9.28
N LEU A 482 -10.26 -20.64 8.07
CA LEU A 482 -11.61 -20.14 7.77
C LEU A 482 -12.69 -21.20 8.00
N GLU A 483 -12.39 -22.46 7.70
CA GLU A 483 -13.31 -23.58 7.91
C GLU A 483 -13.58 -23.81 9.41
N ALA A 484 -12.55 -23.76 10.24
CA ALA A 484 -12.71 -23.85 11.70
C ALA A 484 -13.52 -22.67 12.27
N ALA A 485 -13.34 -21.47 11.72
CA ALA A 485 -14.14 -20.31 12.09
C ALA A 485 -15.62 -20.47 11.64
N ALA A 486 -15.85 -20.99 10.43
CA ALA A 486 -17.19 -21.24 9.89
C ALA A 486 -17.99 -22.23 10.75
N ASP A 487 -17.35 -23.33 11.20
CA ASP A 487 -17.97 -24.31 12.10
C ASP A 487 -18.42 -23.66 13.41
N SER A 488 -17.53 -22.85 14.02
CA SER A 488 -17.83 -22.14 15.27
C SER A 488 -18.97 -21.12 15.10
N LEU A 489 -18.91 -20.29 14.06
CA LEU A 489 -19.94 -19.30 13.74
C LEU A 489 -21.30 -19.95 13.52
N THR A 490 -21.35 -21.08 12.80
CA THR A 490 -22.57 -21.86 12.62
C THR A 490 -23.17 -22.29 13.96
N GLY A 491 -22.33 -22.78 14.89
CA GLY A 491 -22.76 -23.13 16.25
C GLY A 491 -23.31 -21.96 17.06
N GLN A 492 -22.89 -20.73 16.75
CA GLN A 492 -23.38 -19.49 17.36
C GLN A 492 -24.63 -18.91 16.66
N GLY A 493 -25.13 -19.55 15.60
CA GLY A 493 -26.23 -19.02 14.79
C GLY A 493 -25.85 -17.80 13.94
N ARG A 494 -24.55 -17.59 13.69
CA ARG A 494 -24.00 -16.60 12.77
C ARG A 494 -23.66 -17.26 11.44
N ARG A 495 -23.59 -16.48 10.36
CA ARG A 495 -23.27 -16.99 9.02
C ARG A 495 -21.95 -16.44 8.53
N LEU A 496 -21.10 -17.30 7.99
CA LEU A 496 -19.94 -16.91 7.21
C LEU A 496 -20.31 -16.88 5.72
N VAL A 497 -19.98 -15.79 5.05
CA VAL A 497 -20.16 -15.60 3.60
C VAL A 497 -18.82 -15.24 3.01
N VAL A 498 -18.42 -15.89 1.91
CA VAL A 498 -17.14 -15.62 1.26
C VAL A 498 -17.34 -14.94 -0.08
N VAL A 499 -16.57 -13.88 -0.28
CA VAL A 499 -16.37 -13.23 -1.56
C VAL A 499 -14.89 -13.15 -1.90
N SER A 500 -14.58 -13.01 -3.18
CA SER A 500 -13.20 -12.81 -3.65
C SER A 500 -13.18 -11.82 -4.83
N PRO A 501 -12.06 -11.13 -5.12
CA PRO A 501 -11.95 -10.32 -6.34
C PRO A 501 -12.20 -11.13 -7.62
N THR A 502 -11.93 -12.45 -7.60
CA THR A 502 -12.18 -13.34 -8.74
C THR A 502 -13.31 -14.33 -8.44
N LYS A 503 -14.15 -14.62 -9.44
CA LYS A 503 -15.23 -15.62 -9.28
C LYS A 503 -14.67 -17.01 -8.96
N ARG A 504 -13.58 -17.41 -9.63
CA ARG A 504 -12.91 -18.69 -9.37
C ARG A 504 -12.41 -18.80 -7.92
N GLY A 505 -11.72 -17.78 -7.41
CA GLY A 505 -11.26 -17.77 -6.02
C GLY A 505 -12.42 -17.90 -5.04
N ALA A 506 -13.53 -17.21 -5.31
CA ALA A 506 -14.73 -17.30 -4.48
C ALA A 506 -15.35 -18.71 -4.51
N LEU A 507 -15.42 -19.36 -5.67
CA LEU A 507 -15.92 -20.74 -5.79
C LEU A 507 -15.00 -21.74 -5.07
N GLU A 508 -13.68 -21.64 -5.25
CA GLU A 508 -12.73 -22.52 -4.59
C GLU A 508 -12.78 -22.39 -3.06
N ALA A 509 -12.88 -21.15 -2.54
CA ALA A 509 -13.05 -20.92 -1.10
C ALA A 509 -14.42 -21.41 -0.61
N GLY A 510 -15.50 -21.15 -1.36
CA GLY A 510 -16.85 -21.60 -1.04
C GLY A 510 -16.98 -23.13 -0.98
N ASP A 511 -16.40 -23.84 -1.95
CA ASP A 511 -16.41 -25.31 -2.00
C ASP A 511 -15.71 -25.94 -0.79
N VAL A 512 -14.56 -25.38 -0.37
CA VAL A 512 -13.84 -25.88 0.82
C VAL A 512 -14.61 -25.60 2.10
N LEU A 513 -15.28 -24.45 2.19
CA LEU A 513 -16.01 -24.02 3.38
C LEU A 513 -17.45 -24.57 3.43
N GLY A 514 -17.94 -25.18 2.35
CA GLY A 514 -19.34 -25.60 2.23
C GLY A 514 -20.34 -24.43 2.21
N VAL A 515 -19.93 -23.25 1.71
CA VAL A 515 -20.77 -22.04 1.64
C VAL A 515 -20.81 -21.47 0.22
N ASP A 516 -21.83 -20.65 -0.07
CA ASP A 516 -21.92 -19.96 -1.35
C ASP A 516 -20.76 -18.95 -1.52
N GLY A 517 -20.05 -19.03 -2.65
CA GLY A 517 -18.99 -18.09 -3.03
C GLY A 517 -19.37 -17.21 -4.22
N GLU A 518 -19.17 -15.89 -4.10
CA GLU A 518 -19.43 -14.92 -5.18
C GLU A 518 -18.28 -13.93 -5.37
N SER A 519 -18.09 -13.38 -6.57
CA SER A 519 -17.12 -12.29 -6.72
C SER A 519 -17.63 -11.00 -6.09
N VAL A 520 -16.72 -10.14 -5.58
CA VAL A 520 -17.09 -8.83 -5.01
C VAL A 520 -17.86 -7.99 -6.04
N HIS A 521 -17.40 -8.00 -7.30
CA HIS A 521 -18.08 -7.32 -8.40
C HIS A 521 -19.51 -7.82 -8.59
N ALA A 522 -19.72 -9.14 -8.64
CA ALA A 522 -21.04 -9.71 -8.82
C ALA A 522 -21.97 -9.43 -7.63
N LEU A 523 -21.43 -9.41 -6.40
CA LEU A 523 -22.17 -8.98 -5.21
C LEU A 523 -22.66 -7.54 -5.37
N LEU A 524 -21.78 -6.60 -5.72
CA LEU A 524 -22.12 -5.18 -5.90
C LEU A 524 -23.12 -4.97 -7.05
N TYR A 525 -22.94 -5.63 -8.19
CA TYR A 525 -23.90 -5.53 -9.31
C TYR A 525 -25.29 -6.05 -8.93
N ARG A 526 -25.36 -7.18 -8.21
CA ARG A 526 -26.62 -7.74 -7.68
C ARG A 526 -27.24 -6.84 -6.61
N ALA A 527 -26.42 -6.12 -5.86
CA ALA A 527 -26.88 -5.08 -4.97
C ALA A 527 -27.48 -3.87 -5.68
N GLY A 528 -27.31 -3.74 -6.99
CA GLY A 528 -27.82 -2.61 -7.77
C GLY A 528 -26.76 -1.55 -8.08
N ALA A 529 -25.51 -1.74 -7.65
CA ALA A 529 -24.41 -0.89 -8.07
C ALA A 529 -24.19 -1.02 -9.58
N ARG A 530 -23.72 0.05 -10.21
CA ARG A 530 -23.37 0.08 -11.63
C ARG A 530 -21.98 0.66 -11.78
N VAL A 531 -21.37 0.42 -12.93
CA VAL A 531 -20.12 1.04 -13.32
C VAL A 531 -20.44 1.95 -14.50
N ASP A 532 -20.02 3.21 -14.43
CA ASP A 532 -20.20 4.15 -15.56
C ASP A 532 -19.18 3.91 -16.69
N ASP A 533 -19.31 4.66 -17.77
CA ASP A 533 -18.42 4.66 -18.93
C ASP A 533 -16.97 5.06 -18.58
N THR A 534 -16.79 5.75 -17.46
CA THR A 534 -15.47 6.06 -16.90
C THR A 534 -14.94 4.98 -15.96
N GLY A 535 -15.63 3.85 -15.81
CA GLY A 535 -15.19 2.74 -14.97
C GLY A 535 -15.40 2.95 -13.46
N ARG A 536 -16.21 3.93 -13.05
CA ARG A 536 -16.45 4.24 -11.62
C ARG A 536 -17.71 3.59 -11.10
N TRP A 537 -17.68 3.17 -9.84
CA TRP A 537 -18.85 2.66 -9.14
C TRP A 537 -19.88 3.77 -8.88
N GLN A 538 -21.06 3.58 -9.43
CA GLN A 538 -22.26 4.36 -9.19
C GLN A 538 -23.18 3.56 -8.26
N LEU A 539 -23.64 4.21 -7.20
CA LEU A 539 -24.46 3.61 -6.13
C LEU A 539 -25.82 4.32 -6.09
N PRO A 540 -26.77 4.01 -7.00
CA PRO A 540 -28.07 4.68 -7.09
C PRO A 540 -28.87 4.53 -5.81
N GLU A 541 -29.77 5.45 -5.46
CA GLU A 541 -30.51 5.44 -4.19
C GLU A 541 -31.17 4.08 -3.81
N GLN A 542 -31.67 3.35 -4.80
CA GLN A 542 -32.28 2.02 -4.67
C GLN A 542 -31.32 0.82 -4.71
N TRP A 543 -30.00 1.04 -4.76
CA TRP A 543 -29.03 -0.01 -4.50
C TRP A 543 -29.18 -0.52 -3.05
N ARG A 544 -28.63 -1.70 -2.71
CA ARG A 544 -28.85 -2.52 -1.49
C ARG A 544 -29.84 -3.67 -1.65
N THR A 545 -30.06 -4.17 -2.87
CA THR A 545 -30.72 -5.47 -3.03
C THR A 545 -29.82 -6.58 -2.45
N GLN A 546 -30.40 -7.58 -1.78
CA GLN A 546 -29.63 -8.75 -1.34
C GLN A 546 -29.67 -9.82 -2.43
N PRO A 547 -28.55 -10.52 -2.72
CA PRO A 547 -28.58 -11.68 -3.61
C PRO A 547 -29.59 -12.72 -3.12
N GLU A 548 -30.31 -13.34 -4.05
CA GLU A 548 -31.24 -14.42 -3.72
C GLU A 548 -30.51 -15.57 -2.98
N GLY A 549 -31.07 -16.02 -1.86
CA GLY A 549 -30.45 -17.01 -0.98
C GLY A 549 -29.43 -16.46 0.01
N TRP A 550 -29.01 -15.19 -0.13
CA TRP A 550 -28.13 -14.52 0.82
C TRP A 550 -28.95 -13.63 1.74
N ARG A 551 -28.84 -13.88 3.05
CA ARG A 551 -29.30 -12.95 4.07
C ARG A 551 -28.09 -12.28 4.69
N LEU A 552 -27.89 -11.03 4.33
CA LEU A 552 -26.77 -10.20 4.78
C LEU A 552 -27.31 -9.23 5.85
N ASP A 553 -26.94 -9.46 7.10
CA ASP A 553 -27.33 -8.64 8.25
C ASP A 553 -26.24 -8.64 9.34
N GLU A 554 -26.56 -8.12 10.52
CA GLU A 554 -25.68 -8.04 11.68
C GLU A 554 -25.11 -9.39 12.16
N ARG A 555 -25.69 -10.53 11.75
CA ARG A 555 -25.18 -11.87 12.08
C ARG A 555 -24.26 -12.45 11.02
N THR A 556 -23.95 -11.68 9.98
CA THR A 556 -23.08 -12.10 8.89
C THR A 556 -21.64 -11.67 9.14
N VAL A 557 -20.72 -12.63 8.98
CA VAL A 557 -19.29 -12.43 8.83
C VAL A 557 -18.97 -12.51 7.34
N LEU A 558 -18.61 -11.38 6.73
CA LEU A 558 -18.22 -11.33 5.33
C LEU A 558 -16.69 -11.48 5.21
N VAL A 559 -16.26 -12.56 4.57
CA VAL A 559 -14.84 -12.80 4.28
C VAL A 559 -14.55 -12.38 2.85
N VAL A 560 -13.58 -11.49 2.67
CA VAL A 560 -12.98 -11.16 1.38
C VAL A 560 -11.68 -11.93 1.26
N ASP A 561 -11.69 -13.05 0.53
CA ASP A 561 -10.49 -13.85 0.27
C ASP A 561 -9.72 -13.33 -0.94
N GLU A 562 -8.40 -13.42 -0.90
CA GLU A 562 -7.47 -12.76 -1.83
C GLU A 562 -7.67 -11.23 -1.88
N ALA A 563 -7.98 -10.60 -0.74
CA ALA A 563 -8.22 -9.16 -0.62
C ALA A 563 -7.04 -8.27 -1.08
N GLY A 564 -5.83 -8.83 -1.21
CA GLY A 564 -4.68 -8.14 -1.81
C GLY A 564 -4.84 -7.79 -3.29
N MET A 565 -5.73 -8.50 -4.00
CA MET A 565 -6.09 -8.22 -5.40
C MET A 565 -7.26 -7.24 -5.56
N LEU A 566 -7.86 -6.77 -4.47
CA LEU A 566 -9.00 -5.85 -4.53
C LEU A 566 -8.49 -4.41 -4.72
N ASP A 567 -8.96 -3.75 -5.78
CA ASP A 567 -8.66 -2.35 -6.02
C ASP A 567 -9.41 -1.44 -5.03
N GLN A 568 -8.87 -0.25 -4.78
CA GLN A 568 -9.41 0.67 -3.79
C GLN A 568 -10.83 1.15 -4.11
N ASP A 569 -11.16 1.42 -5.38
CA ASP A 569 -12.49 1.91 -5.76
C ASP A 569 -13.57 0.83 -5.52
N THR A 570 -13.29 -0.42 -5.86
CA THR A 570 -14.16 -1.56 -5.53
C THR A 570 -14.22 -1.81 -4.03
N ALA A 571 -13.11 -1.67 -3.31
CA ALA A 571 -13.10 -1.78 -1.86
C ALA A 571 -13.97 -0.71 -1.20
N GLN A 572 -13.96 0.53 -1.69
CA GLN A 572 -14.78 1.63 -1.18
C GLN A 572 -16.27 1.32 -1.36
N ALA A 573 -16.67 0.87 -2.56
CA ALA A 573 -18.05 0.45 -2.82
C ALA A 573 -18.47 -0.75 -1.92
N LEU A 574 -17.55 -1.69 -1.68
CA LEU A 574 -17.77 -2.81 -0.75
C LEU A 574 -17.98 -2.33 0.69
N HIS A 575 -17.14 -1.42 1.20
CA HIS A 575 -17.29 -0.86 2.55
C HIS A 575 -18.65 -0.18 2.72
N GLN A 576 -19.05 0.65 1.76
CA GLN A 576 -20.37 1.27 1.80
C GLN A 576 -21.49 0.22 1.83
N TYR A 577 -21.37 -0.87 1.05
CA TYR A 577 -22.36 -1.94 1.06
C TYR A 577 -22.42 -2.68 2.41
N VAL A 578 -21.24 -2.96 2.98
CA VAL A 578 -21.07 -3.62 4.28
C VAL A 578 -21.69 -2.78 5.41
N ASP A 579 -21.52 -1.47 5.37
CA ASP A 579 -22.09 -0.53 6.34
C ASP A 579 -23.60 -0.38 6.18
N ASP A 580 -24.08 -0.24 4.93
CA ASP A 580 -25.51 -0.11 4.64
C ASP A 580 -26.30 -1.36 5.04
N MET A 581 -25.69 -2.55 4.91
CA MET A 581 -26.27 -3.83 5.37
C MET A 581 -26.04 -4.11 6.86
N ARG A 582 -25.25 -3.27 7.55
CA ARG A 582 -24.90 -3.40 8.97
C ARG A 582 -24.26 -4.74 9.30
N LEU A 583 -23.33 -5.22 8.47
CA LEU A 583 -22.71 -6.51 8.72
C LEU A 583 -21.87 -6.49 10.01
N GLY A 584 -21.95 -7.58 10.76
CA GLY A 584 -21.32 -7.70 12.07
C GLY A 584 -19.80 -7.75 12.03
N SER A 585 -19.22 -8.44 11.03
CA SER A 585 -17.76 -8.51 10.87
C SER A 585 -17.35 -8.52 9.39
N LEU A 586 -16.29 -7.79 9.08
CA LEU A 586 -15.58 -7.85 7.81
C LEU A 586 -14.21 -8.50 8.04
N VAL A 587 -13.94 -9.60 7.33
CA VAL A 587 -12.67 -10.33 7.39
C VAL A 587 -11.95 -10.15 6.06
N LEU A 588 -10.71 -9.67 6.08
CA LEU A 588 -9.88 -9.53 4.90
C LEU A 588 -8.76 -10.57 4.96
N SER A 589 -8.80 -11.54 4.04
CA SER A 589 -7.82 -12.62 3.94
C SER A 589 -7.01 -12.46 2.66
N GLY A 590 -5.68 -12.61 2.74
CA GLY A 590 -4.83 -12.58 1.55
C GLY A 590 -3.35 -12.57 1.85
N ASP A 591 -2.54 -12.21 0.86
CA ASP A 591 -1.09 -12.08 0.99
C ASP A 591 -0.62 -10.84 0.21
N ALA A 592 -0.17 -9.80 0.93
CA ALA A 592 0.23 -8.51 0.34
C ALA A 592 1.56 -8.58 -0.45
N ALA A 593 2.26 -9.72 -0.38
CA ALA A 593 3.45 -9.99 -1.19
C ALA A 593 3.14 -10.63 -2.55
N GLN A 594 1.93 -11.17 -2.74
CA GLN A 594 1.46 -11.67 -4.04
C GLN A 594 1.14 -10.50 -4.98
N LEU A 595 0.63 -10.82 -6.17
CA LEU A 595 0.28 -9.81 -7.17
C LEU A 595 -0.80 -8.88 -6.61
N ALA A 596 -0.56 -7.57 -6.78
CA ALA A 596 -1.49 -6.54 -6.35
C ALA A 596 -2.75 -6.51 -7.23
N ALA A 597 -3.70 -5.68 -6.83
CA ALA A 597 -4.87 -5.38 -7.64
C ALA A 597 -4.51 -4.92 -9.05
N VAL A 598 -5.36 -5.26 -10.02
CA VAL A 598 -5.33 -4.64 -11.34
C VAL A 598 -6.01 -3.27 -11.21
N GLY A 599 -5.22 -2.25 -10.88
CA GLY A 599 -5.70 -0.91 -10.53
C GLY A 599 -4.94 -0.35 -9.33
N ARG A 600 -5.53 0.62 -8.62
CA ARG A 600 -4.94 1.12 -7.35
C ARG A 600 -5.02 0.05 -6.26
N GLY A 601 -3.87 -0.42 -5.82
CA GLY A 601 -3.76 -1.44 -4.77
C GLY A 601 -3.57 -0.87 -3.36
N GLY A 602 -2.97 -1.65 -2.47
CA GLY A 602 -2.65 -1.23 -1.09
C GLY A 602 -3.77 -1.42 -0.07
N TYR A 603 -4.98 -1.80 -0.49
CA TYR A 603 -6.14 -1.95 0.41
C TYR A 603 -5.88 -2.91 1.58
N LEU A 604 -5.44 -4.15 1.33
CA LEU A 604 -5.17 -5.14 2.38
C LEU A 604 -4.07 -4.67 3.34
N ALA A 605 -3.01 -4.05 2.82
CA ALA A 605 -1.90 -3.55 3.64
C ALA A 605 -2.34 -2.39 4.55
N ARG A 606 -3.17 -1.48 4.04
CA ARG A 606 -3.75 -0.39 4.83
C ARG A 606 -4.68 -0.93 5.92
N ALA A 607 -5.53 -1.90 5.59
CA ALA A 607 -6.38 -2.55 6.57
C ALA A 607 -5.57 -3.24 7.67
N ALA A 608 -4.49 -3.95 7.32
CA ALA A 608 -3.61 -4.62 8.28
C ALA A 608 -2.93 -3.64 9.27
N GLN A 609 -2.64 -2.41 8.82
CA GLN A 609 -2.06 -1.36 9.67
C GLN A 609 -3.07 -0.75 10.66
N LEU A 610 -4.35 -0.72 10.29
CA LEU A 610 -5.42 -0.10 11.09
C LEU A 610 -6.14 -1.08 12.01
N ALA A 611 -6.28 -2.35 11.59
CA ALA A 611 -7.04 -3.35 12.32
C ALA A 611 -6.41 -3.70 13.68
N THR A 612 -7.24 -3.81 14.71
CA THR A 612 -6.83 -4.28 16.04
C THR A 612 -6.60 -5.79 16.08
N ALA A 613 -7.31 -6.55 15.23
CA ALA A 613 -7.08 -7.97 14.97
C ALA A 613 -6.41 -8.17 13.60
N SER A 614 -5.09 -7.97 13.56
CA SER A 614 -4.26 -8.19 12.37
C SER A 614 -3.27 -9.33 12.66
N LEU A 615 -3.36 -10.42 11.90
CA LEU A 615 -2.53 -11.61 12.07
C LEU A 615 -1.78 -11.92 10.79
N ASP A 616 -0.51 -12.31 10.92
CA ASP A 616 0.31 -12.82 9.81
C ASP A 616 0.61 -14.31 10.01
N LEU A 617 0.08 -15.15 9.12
CA LEU A 617 0.27 -16.60 9.16
C LEU A 617 1.55 -16.98 8.39
N THR A 618 2.56 -17.44 9.13
CA THR A 618 3.90 -17.78 8.61
C THR A 618 4.23 -19.27 8.73
N ASP A 619 3.43 -20.06 9.47
CA ASP A 619 3.56 -21.53 9.55
C ASP A 619 3.15 -22.20 8.22
N VAL A 620 4.07 -22.22 7.25
CA VAL A 620 3.85 -22.79 5.92
C VAL A 620 4.02 -24.31 5.95
N ARG A 621 2.90 -25.03 5.75
CA ARG A 621 2.86 -26.49 5.76
C ARG A 621 2.49 -27.12 4.41
N ARG A 622 2.58 -26.38 3.31
CA ARG A 622 2.23 -26.85 1.95
C ARG A 622 3.30 -27.73 1.31
N PHE A 623 4.57 -27.35 1.47
CA PHE A 623 5.65 -27.93 0.68
C PHE A 623 6.05 -29.32 1.17
N ARG A 624 6.39 -30.18 0.22
CA ARG A 624 6.66 -31.59 0.44
C ARG A 624 7.96 -31.97 -0.25
N THR A 625 8.78 -32.74 0.45
CA THR A 625 9.92 -33.45 -0.14
C THR A 625 9.44 -34.62 -1.01
N PRO A 626 10.29 -35.20 -1.89
CA PRO A 626 9.90 -36.33 -2.74
C PRO A 626 9.39 -37.58 -1.99
N ASP A 627 9.80 -37.77 -0.74
CA ASP A 627 9.36 -38.82 0.19
C ASP A 627 8.11 -38.44 1.02
N GLY A 628 7.53 -37.26 0.76
CA GLY A 628 6.25 -36.81 1.30
C GLY A 628 6.32 -36.13 2.67
N GLN A 629 7.51 -35.84 3.21
CA GLN A 629 7.67 -35.07 4.45
C GLN A 629 7.49 -33.57 4.20
N ILE A 630 7.26 -32.79 5.27
CA ILE A 630 7.20 -31.32 5.14
C ILE A 630 8.60 -30.81 4.80
N ASP A 631 8.72 -30.01 3.74
CA ASP A 631 9.98 -29.35 3.38
C ASP A 631 10.09 -28.00 4.11
N GLU A 632 10.55 -28.05 5.36
CA GLU A 632 10.80 -26.85 6.19
C GLU A 632 11.81 -25.91 5.54
N GLY A 633 12.80 -26.47 4.85
CA GLY A 633 13.82 -25.68 4.18
C GLY A 633 13.27 -24.87 3.00
N TYR A 634 12.33 -25.41 2.24
CA TYR A 634 11.69 -24.67 1.15
C TYR A 634 10.61 -23.71 1.67
N ALA A 635 9.94 -24.07 2.77
CA ALA A 635 9.05 -23.17 3.49
C ALA A 635 9.77 -21.88 3.92
N ASP A 636 10.95 -21.98 4.55
CA ASP A 636 11.80 -20.83 4.90
C ASP A 636 12.18 -19.99 3.66
N LEU A 637 12.66 -20.64 2.60
CA LEU A 637 12.98 -19.95 1.33
C LEU A 637 11.78 -19.20 0.76
N SER A 638 10.56 -19.77 0.86
CA SER A 638 9.35 -19.12 0.38
C SER A 638 8.98 -17.88 1.18
N LEU A 639 9.22 -17.87 2.50
CA LEU A 639 9.01 -16.70 3.35
C LEU A 639 10.03 -15.60 3.04
N ARG A 640 11.31 -15.96 2.84
CA ARG A 640 12.33 -14.99 2.43
C ARG A 640 12.03 -14.40 1.04
N MET A 641 11.50 -15.20 0.11
CA MET A 641 11.00 -14.69 -1.18
C MET A 641 9.81 -13.75 -1.01
N ARG A 642 8.90 -14.04 -0.07
CA ARG A 642 7.74 -13.20 0.28
C ARG A 642 8.19 -11.82 0.79
N ASP A 643 9.17 -11.81 1.69
CA ASP A 643 9.69 -10.61 2.36
C ASP A 643 10.70 -9.83 1.50
N ARG A 644 11.22 -10.49 0.44
CA ARG A 644 12.18 -9.96 -0.53
C ARG A 644 13.55 -9.63 0.08
N GLU A 645 13.93 -10.33 1.15
CA GLU A 645 15.20 -10.13 1.84
C GLU A 645 16.32 -10.98 1.21
N ASP A 646 17.50 -10.37 1.01
CA ASP A 646 18.70 -11.05 0.48
C ASP A 646 18.46 -11.89 -0.79
N ALA A 647 17.86 -11.28 -1.82
CA ALA A 647 17.54 -11.93 -3.10
C ALA A 647 18.71 -12.71 -3.72
N GLY A 648 19.94 -12.22 -3.58
CA GLY A 648 21.13 -12.94 -4.05
C GLY A 648 21.35 -14.27 -3.31
N GLN A 649 21.16 -14.29 -1.99
CA GLN A 649 21.29 -15.51 -1.19
C GLN A 649 20.15 -16.49 -1.47
N ILE A 650 18.91 -15.99 -1.64
CA ILE A 650 17.77 -16.82 -2.06
C ILE A 650 18.09 -17.54 -3.37
N PHE A 651 18.62 -16.82 -4.36
CA PHE A 651 19.02 -17.40 -5.64
C PHE A 651 20.07 -18.50 -5.46
N ASP A 652 21.14 -18.21 -4.70
CA ASP A 652 22.24 -19.15 -4.47
C ASP A 652 21.74 -20.45 -3.79
N GLU A 653 20.79 -20.35 -2.86
CA GLU A 653 20.17 -21.49 -2.20
C GLU A 653 19.21 -22.29 -3.11
N LEU A 654 18.41 -21.61 -3.94
CA LEU A 654 17.59 -22.26 -4.97
C LEU A 654 18.45 -23.03 -5.98
N ALA A 655 19.57 -22.42 -6.41
CA ALA A 655 20.53 -23.04 -7.32
C ALA A 655 21.20 -24.26 -6.68
N ALA A 656 21.61 -24.18 -5.40
CA ALA A 656 22.19 -25.30 -4.66
C ALA A 656 21.22 -26.50 -4.53
N ARG A 657 19.91 -26.23 -4.55
CA ARG A 657 18.85 -27.27 -4.56
C ARG A 657 18.51 -27.79 -5.96
N GLY A 658 19.13 -27.26 -7.02
CA GLY A 658 18.82 -27.63 -8.41
C GLY A 658 17.48 -27.08 -8.92
N LEU A 659 16.93 -26.07 -8.26
CA LEU A 659 15.63 -25.47 -8.59
C LEU A 659 15.73 -24.31 -9.59
N ILE A 660 16.95 -23.99 -10.05
CA ILE A 660 17.21 -23.01 -11.12
C ILE A 660 17.59 -23.76 -12.40
N GLN A 661 16.94 -23.40 -13.49
CA GLN A 661 17.24 -23.88 -14.84
C GLN A 661 17.57 -22.68 -15.72
N THR A 662 18.74 -22.69 -16.34
CA THR A 662 19.16 -21.65 -17.28
C THR A 662 19.14 -22.19 -18.71
N GLY A 663 19.08 -21.27 -19.67
CA GLY A 663 19.06 -21.57 -21.09
C GLY A 663 18.56 -20.37 -21.90
N THR A 664 18.67 -20.49 -23.21
CA THR A 664 18.04 -19.54 -24.14
C THR A 664 16.50 -19.65 -24.06
N PRO A 665 15.73 -18.65 -24.53
CA PRO A 665 14.27 -18.73 -24.55
C PRO A 665 13.73 -20.02 -25.19
N ASP A 666 14.39 -20.48 -26.27
CA ASP A 666 13.98 -21.66 -27.04
C ASP A 666 14.32 -22.95 -26.31
N GLU A 667 15.52 -23.05 -25.76
CA GLU A 667 15.94 -24.20 -24.93
C GLU A 667 15.02 -24.39 -23.73
N LEU A 668 14.65 -23.29 -23.05
CA LEU A 668 13.75 -23.34 -21.92
C LEU A 668 12.33 -23.70 -22.35
N ARG A 669 11.81 -23.17 -23.47
CA ARG A 669 10.50 -23.55 -24.00
C ARG A 669 10.42 -25.04 -24.33
N VAL A 670 11.44 -25.57 -25.01
CA VAL A 670 11.53 -27.01 -25.35
C VAL A 670 11.58 -27.85 -24.08
N ARG A 671 12.53 -27.57 -23.18
CA ARG A 671 12.69 -28.33 -21.93
C ARG A 671 11.45 -28.27 -21.05
N LEU A 672 10.84 -27.09 -20.93
CA LEU A 672 9.65 -26.88 -20.13
C LEU A 672 8.45 -27.63 -20.70
N SER A 673 8.21 -27.54 -22.01
CA SER A 673 7.10 -28.24 -22.64
C SER A 673 7.25 -29.77 -22.60
N GLU A 674 8.48 -30.30 -22.72
CA GLU A 674 8.78 -31.71 -22.47
C GLU A 674 8.48 -32.12 -21.02
N THR A 675 8.95 -31.32 -20.05
CA THR A 675 8.73 -31.57 -18.63
C THR A 675 7.25 -31.60 -18.30
N LEU A 676 6.49 -30.59 -18.73
CA LEU A 676 5.06 -30.49 -18.49
C LEU A 676 4.29 -31.66 -19.13
N ALA A 677 4.62 -32.04 -20.38
CA ALA A 677 3.97 -33.16 -21.05
C ALA A 677 4.24 -34.51 -20.37
N LEU A 678 5.47 -34.74 -19.91
CA LEU A 678 5.85 -35.93 -19.15
C LEU A 678 5.12 -36.01 -17.80
N GLU A 679 5.07 -34.90 -17.06
CA GLU A 679 4.37 -34.82 -15.78
C GLU A 679 2.86 -35.01 -15.94
N HIS A 680 2.27 -34.40 -16.97
CA HIS A 680 0.86 -34.58 -17.31
C HIS A 680 0.54 -36.05 -17.65
N THR A 681 1.39 -36.69 -18.46
CA THR A 681 1.27 -38.12 -18.81
C THR A 681 1.41 -39.02 -17.57
N ALA A 682 2.22 -38.62 -16.60
CA ALA A 682 2.35 -39.29 -15.31
C ALA A 682 1.17 -39.03 -14.35
N GLY A 683 0.16 -38.27 -14.77
CA GLY A 683 -1.02 -37.93 -13.98
C GLY A 683 -0.76 -36.91 -12.86
N ARG A 684 0.37 -36.19 -12.91
CA ARG A 684 0.67 -35.11 -11.95
C ARG A 684 -0.03 -33.84 -12.38
N SER A 685 -0.57 -33.09 -11.41
CA SER A 685 -1.01 -31.73 -11.69
C SER A 685 0.20 -30.81 -11.80
N THR A 686 0.40 -30.20 -12.96
CA THR A 686 1.55 -29.33 -13.25
C THR A 686 1.10 -28.03 -13.93
N ILE A 687 1.86 -26.94 -13.75
CA ILE A 687 1.58 -25.66 -14.41
C ILE A 687 2.86 -24.87 -14.67
N ALA A 688 2.93 -24.20 -15.82
CA ALA A 688 3.90 -23.13 -16.05
C ALA A 688 3.31 -21.74 -15.74
N VAL A 689 4.13 -20.87 -15.14
CA VAL A 689 3.78 -19.50 -14.77
C VAL A 689 4.70 -18.52 -15.49
N THR A 690 4.13 -17.63 -16.30
CA THR A 690 4.86 -16.65 -17.10
C THR A 690 4.45 -15.22 -16.77
N ALA A 691 5.20 -14.23 -17.28
CA ALA A 691 4.82 -12.82 -17.16
C ALA A 691 3.70 -12.43 -18.15
N THR A 692 3.67 -13.02 -19.35
CA THR A 692 2.80 -12.58 -20.46
C THR A 692 1.92 -13.70 -21.01
N ASN A 693 0.73 -13.32 -21.51
CA ASN A 693 -0.18 -14.29 -22.15
C ASN A 693 0.44 -14.91 -23.40
N ALA A 694 1.22 -14.13 -24.18
CA ALA A 694 1.90 -14.63 -25.37
C ALA A 694 2.91 -15.74 -25.04
N ALA A 695 3.73 -15.54 -23.99
CA ALA A 695 4.65 -16.58 -23.52
C ALA A 695 3.89 -17.82 -23.01
N ALA A 696 2.77 -17.63 -22.30
CA ALA A 696 1.92 -18.73 -21.87
C ALA A 696 1.34 -19.51 -23.06
N GLN A 697 0.85 -18.82 -24.10
CA GLN A 697 0.32 -19.44 -25.31
C GLN A 697 1.37 -20.28 -26.03
N GLN A 698 2.58 -19.76 -26.23
CA GLN A 698 3.67 -20.50 -26.87
C GLN A 698 4.00 -21.80 -26.13
N ILE A 699 4.04 -21.76 -24.80
CA ILE A 699 4.27 -22.96 -23.98
C ILE A 699 3.07 -23.91 -24.06
N ASN A 700 1.84 -23.38 -24.00
CA ASN A 700 0.61 -24.15 -24.12
C ASN A 700 0.56 -24.97 -25.42
N HIS A 701 0.82 -24.32 -26.55
CA HIS A 701 0.86 -24.96 -27.86
C HIS A 701 1.93 -26.05 -27.92
N ALA A 702 3.15 -25.75 -27.46
CA ALA A 702 4.26 -26.71 -27.45
C ALA A 702 3.99 -27.93 -26.56
N VAL A 703 3.23 -27.78 -25.47
CA VAL A 703 2.79 -28.90 -24.61
C VAL A 703 1.69 -29.71 -25.31
N TYR A 704 0.72 -29.05 -25.94
CA TYR A 704 -0.35 -29.71 -26.69
C TYR A 704 0.21 -30.63 -27.77
N GLU A 705 1.13 -30.14 -28.60
CA GLU A 705 1.75 -30.96 -29.66
C GLU A 705 2.45 -32.20 -29.11
N ARG A 706 3.16 -32.06 -28.00
CA ARG A 706 3.82 -33.19 -27.32
C ARG A 706 2.82 -34.21 -26.80
N LEU A 707 1.70 -33.76 -26.25
CA LEU A 707 0.65 -34.66 -25.76
C LEU A 707 -0.12 -35.35 -26.90
N VAL A 708 -0.25 -34.70 -28.06
CA VAL A 708 -0.74 -35.35 -29.30
C VAL A 708 0.25 -36.40 -29.77
N ALA A 709 1.55 -36.08 -29.85
CA ALA A 709 2.59 -37.03 -30.25
C ALA A 709 2.69 -38.24 -29.31
N ALA A 710 2.43 -38.03 -28.01
CA ALA A 710 2.35 -39.08 -27.00
C ALA A 710 1.05 -39.90 -27.04
N GLY A 711 0.08 -39.53 -27.88
CA GLY A 711 -1.23 -40.20 -28.00
C GLY A 711 -2.17 -39.98 -26.81
N ILE A 712 -1.91 -38.96 -25.98
CA ILE A 712 -2.75 -38.58 -24.84
C ILE A 712 -3.93 -37.73 -25.29
N ILE A 713 -3.71 -36.86 -26.27
CA ILE A 713 -4.75 -36.06 -26.93
C ILE A 713 -5.13 -36.74 -28.25
N ASP A 714 -6.43 -36.87 -28.49
CA ASP A 714 -6.97 -37.42 -29.74
C ASP A 714 -7.34 -36.28 -30.70
N PRO A 715 -6.53 -36.02 -31.75
CA PRO A 715 -6.77 -34.94 -32.70
C PRO A 715 -7.77 -35.32 -33.81
N SER A 716 -8.56 -36.40 -33.68
CA SER A 716 -9.50 -36.83 -34.73
C SER A 716 -10.55 -35.76 -35.07
N THR A 717 -10.95 -34.98 -34.06
CA THR A 717 -11.91 -33.88 -34.18
C THR A 717 -11.36 -32.69 -33.39
N VAL A 718 -11.10 -31.59 -34.09
CA VAL A 718 -10.49 -30.39 -33.53
C VAL A 718 -11.43 -29.20 -33.69
N THR A 719 -11.52 -28.38 -32.65
CA THR A 719 -12.05 -27.01 -32.72
C THR A 719 -10.94 -26.04 -32.33
N HIS A 720 -11.13 -24.74 -32.48
CA HIS A 720 -10.10 -23.75 -32.19
C HIS A 720 -10.55 -22.85 -31.05
N GLY A 721 -9.64 -22.57 -30.13
CA GLY A 721 -9.88 -21.65 -29.04
C GLY A 721 -9.68 -20.20 -29.45
N ARG A 722 -9.90 -19.32 -28.49
CA ARG A 722 -9.67 -17.87 -28.50
C ARG A 722 -8.34 -17.41 -29.07
N ASP A 723 -7.29 -18.16 -28.74
CA ASP A 723 -5.94 -17.79 -29.11
C ASP A 723 -5.54 -18.41 -30.48
N GLY A 724 -6.48 -19.09 -31.15
CA GLY A 724 -6.24 -19.82 -32.40
C GLY A 724 -5.69 -21.23 -32.21
N ASP A 725 -5.37 -21.62 -30.97
CA ASP A 725 -4.81 -22.94 -30.67
C ASP A 725 -5.83 -24.08 -30.90
N PRO A 726 -5.39 -25.24 -31.42
CA PRO A 726 -6.25 -26.41 -31.57
C PRO A 726 -6.66 -26.99 -30.22
N ILE A 727 -7.95 -27.33 -30.11
CA ILE A 727 -8.56 -27.97 -28.94
C ILE A 727 -9.17 -29.28 -29.38
N ALA A 728 -8.77 -30.36 -28.72
CA ALA A 728 -9.20 -31.72 -29.03
C ALA A 728 -9.49 -32.53 -27.76
N ALA A 729 -10.06 -33.73 -27.90
CA ALA A 729 -10.38 -34.59 -26.76
C ALA A 729 -9.09 -34.97 -26.00
N GLY A 730 -9.11 -34.85 -24.67
CA GLY A 730 -7.94 -35.01 -23.80
C GLY A 730 -7.21 -33.71 -23.46
N ALA A 731 -7.43 -32.62 -24.19
CA ALA A 731 -6.76 -31.35 -23.93
C ALA A 731 -7.21 -30.70 -22.61
N GLN A 732 -6.30 -29.96 -21.97
CA GLN A 732 -6.59 -29.15 -20.80
C GLN A 732 -6.81 -27.69 -21.22
N VAL A 733 -7.97 -27.14 -20.89
CA VAL A 733 -8.41 -25.81 -21.32
C VAL A 733 -8.85 -24.95 -20.14
N ALA A 734 -8.89 -23.63 -20.32
CA ALA A 734 -9.45 -22.69 -19.37
C ALA A 734 -10.43 -21.74 -20.05
N THR A 735 -11.52 -21.44 -19.36
CA THR A 735 -12.51 -20.42 -19.76
C THR A 735 -12.00 -19.02 -19.42
N ARG A 736 -12.33 -17.99 -20.21
CA ARG A 736 -11.80 -16.62 -20.08
C ARG A 736 -12.85 -15.55 -19.82
N GLU A 737 -14.11 -15.96 -19.79
CA GLU A 737 -15.26 -15.11 -19.48
C GLU A 737 -16.18 -15.83 -18.49
N ASN A 738 -16.84 -15.09 -17.60
CA ASN A 738 -17.86 -15.70 -16.74
C ASN A 738 -19.14 -15.85 -17.57
N ASP A 739 -19.74 -17.03 -17.59
CA ASP A 739 -21.05 -17.24 -18.19
C ASP A 739 -21.95 -18.01 -17.21
N ARG A 740 -23.10 -17.41 -16.88
CA ARG A 740 -24.02 -17.94 -15.89
C ARG A 740 -24.88 -19.08 -16.44
N GLU A 741 -25.24 -19.04 -17.72
CA GLU A 741 -26.09 -20.05 -18.35
C GLU A 741 -25.29 -21.34 -18.61
N LEU A 742 -24.05 -21.19 -19.07
CA LEU A 742 -23.09 -22.29 -19.22
C LEU A 742 -22.54 -22.76 -17.87
N GLY A 743 -22.66 -21.95 -16.82
CA GLY A 743 -22.22 -22.26 -15.46
C GLY A 743 -20.71 -22.41 -15.37
N VAL A 744 -19.97 -21.49 -16.02
CA VAL A 744 -18.49 -21.47 -16.06
C VAL A 744 -17.95 -20.16 -15.49
N ALA A 745 -16.82 -20.23 -14.80
CA ALA A 745 -16.11 -19.07 -14.29
C ALA A 745 -14.85 -18.76 -15.12
N ASN A 746 -14.50 -17.47 -15.22
CA ASN A 746 -13.26 -17.03 -15.81
C ASN A 746 -12.07 -17.66 -15.06
N ARG A 747 -11.11 -18.19 -15.84
CA ARG A 747 -9.92 -18.95 -15.44
C ARG A 747 -10.21 -20.33 -14.86
N GLN A 748 -11.44 -20.85 -14.90
CA GLN A 748 -11.71 -22.23 -14.49
C GLN A 748 -11.08 -23.20 -15.49
N THR A 749 -10.40 -24.22 -14.97
CA THR A 749 -9.66 -25.20 -15.78
C THR A 749 -10.48 -26.48 -15.97
N TRP A 750 -10.44 -27.03 -17.17
CA TRP A 750 -11.23 -28.18 -17.58
C TRP A 750 -10.43 -29.17 -18.41
N THR A 751 -10.86 -30.43 -18.42
CA THR A 751 -10.39 -31.45 -19.38
C THR A 751 -11.45 -31.68 -20.44
N VAL A 752 -11.08 -31.54 -21.72
CA VAL A 752 -11.97 -31.79 -22.86
C VAL A 752 -12.24 -33.29 -22.97
N ARG A 753 -13.52 -33.68 -22.96
CA ARG A 753 -13.96 -35.07 -23.09
C ARG A 753 -14.29 -35.43 -24.54
N SER A 754 -14.93 -34.53 -25.25
CA SER A 754 -15.30 -34.72 -26.66
C SER A 754 -15.46 -33.38 -27.36
N VAL A 755 -15.13 -33.37 -28.65
CA VAL A 755 -15.38 -32.27 -29.57
C VAL A 755 -16.42 -32.74 -30.59
N ASN A 756 -17.50 -31.97 -30.75
CA ASN A 756 -18.55 -32.25 -31.72
C ASN A 756 -18.18 -31.67 -33.10
N ALA A 757 -18.78 -32.20 -34.16
CA ALA A 757 -18.57 -31.72 -35.52
C ALA A 757 -19.04 -30.27 -35.76
N ASP A 758 -19.90 -29.74 -34.89
CA ASP A 758 -20.39 -28.35 -34.91
C ASP A 758 -19.51 -27.38 -34.10
N GLY A 759 -18.37 -27.83 -33.58
CA GLY A 759 -17.42 -27.01 -32.83
C GLY A 759 -17.70 -26.92 -31.33
N ARG A 760 -18.83 -27.46 -30.83
CA ARG A 760 -19.12 -27.53 -29.40
C ARG A 760 -18.22 -28.53 -28.70
N ILE A 761 -17.88 -28.26 -27.43
CA ILE A 761 -17.07 -29.17 -26.61
C ILE A 761 -17.79 -29.57 -25.34
N THR A 762 -17.63 -30.83 -24.95
CA THR A 762 -17.98 -31.29 -23.61
C THR A 762 -16.72 -31.32 -22.77
N VAL A 763 -16.72 -30.59 -21.67
CA VAL A 763 -15.60 -30.47 -20.74
C VAL A 763 -15.96 -31.10 -19.40
N ALA A 764 -14.95 -31.56 -18.66
CA ALA A 764 -15.08 -32.10 -17.32
C ALA A 764 -14.19 -31.34 -16.34
N ASP A 765 -14.71 -31.03 -15.17
CA ASP A 765 -13.92 -30.50 -14.07
C ASP A 765 -12.92 -31.57 -13.59
N PRO A 766 -11.61 -31.29 -13.52
CA PRO A 766 -10.60 -32.29 -13.13
C PRO A 766 -10.75 -32.79 -11.68
N LYS A 767 -11.35 -32.00 -10.78
CA LYS A 767 -11.53 -32.33 -9.36
C LYS A 767 -12.83 -33.08 -9.12
N THR A 768 -13.93 -32.57 -9.65
CA THR A 768 -15.28 -33.11 -9.35
C THR A 768 -15.79 -34.09 -10.39
N GLY A 769 -15.21 -34.07 -11.60
CA GLY A 769 -15.69 -34.82 -12.75
C GLY A 769 -16.98 -34.29 -13.37
N HIS A 770 -17.56 -33.20 -12.84
CA HIS A 770 -18.78 -32.62 -13.38
C HIS A 770 -18.58 -32.12 -14.81
N HIS A 771 -19.56 -32.40 -15.67
CA HIS A 771 -19.51 -32.04 -17.08
C HIS A 771 -20.25 -30.73 -17.39
N ARG A 772 -19.75 -30.00 -18.38
CA ARG A 772 -20.41 -28.87 -19.04
C ARG A 772 -20.26 -28.99 -20.55
N THR A 773 -21.23 -28.46 -21.28
CA THR A 773 -21.15 -28.31 -22.74
C THR A 773 -20.99 -26.84 -23.04
N LEU A 774 -19.95 -26.49 -23.78
CA LEU A 774 -19.66 -25.12 -24.20
C LEU A 774 -20.01 -24.99 -25.68
N ASP A 775 -20.71 -23.91 -26.01
CA ASP A 775 -21.11 -23.61 -27.37
C ASP A 775 -19.93 -23.17 -28.24
N ALA A 776 -19.99 -23.41 -29.55
CA ALA A 776 -18.86 -23.21 -30.46
C ALA A 776 -18.37 -21.75 -30.48
N GLU A 777 -19.30 -20.78 -30.43
CA GLU A 777 -18.98 -19.35 -30.36
C GLU A 777 -18.22 -19.02 -29.06
N TYR A 778 -18.72 -19.49 -27.92
CA TYR A 778 -18.04 -19.30 -26.64
C TYR A 778 -16.65 -19.97 -26.61
N VAL A 779 -16.49 -21.14 -27.23
CA VAL A 779 -15.18 -21.80 -27.36
C VAL A 779 -14.21 -20.93 -28.17
N ALA A 780 -14.67 -20.45 -29.32
CA ALA A 780 -13.87 -19.64 -30.23
C ALA A 780 -13.49 -18.28 -29.63
N GLU A 781 -14.29 -17.70 -28.72
CA GLU A 781 -14.00 -16.36 -28.16
C GLU A 781 -13.40 -16.38 -26.75
N HIS A 782 -13.65 -17.45 -25.97
CA HIS A 782 -13.40 -17.45 -24.53
C HIS A 782 -12.75 -18.72 -23.99
N VAL A 783 -12.32 -19.67 -24.82
CA VAL A 783 -11.60 -20.87 -24.34
C VAL A 783 -10.18 -20.89 -24.89
N GLN A 784 -9.20 -21.19 -24.03
CA GLN A 784 -7.79 -21.33 -24.40
C GLN A 784 -7.16 -22.56 -23.73
N LEU A 785 -6.02 -23.03 -24.21
CA LEU A 785 -5.23 -24.06 -23.54
C LEU A 785 -4.72 -23.58 -22.16
N ALA A 786 -4.49 -24.52 -21.25
CA ALA A 786 -4.26 -24.20 -19.82
C ALA A 786 -3.16 -25.03 -19.12
N TYR A 787 -2.07 -25.33 -19.82
CA TYR A 787 -0.83 -25.91 -19.27
C TYR A 787 0.13 -24.84 -18.72
N ALA A 788 0.00 -23.62 -19.22
CA ALA A 788 0.74 -22.43 -18.83
C ALA A 788 -0.22 -21.25 -18.67
N VAL A 789 0.03 -20.41 -17.67
CA VAL A 789 -0.77 -19.22 -17.34
C VAL A 789 0.13 -18.07 -16.92
N THR A 790 -0.41 -16.86 -16.92
CA THR A 790 0.28 -15.72 -16.31
C THR A 790 0.28 -15.81 -14.78
N GLY A 791 1.15 -15.06 -14.10
CA GLY A 791 1.15 -14.97 -12.63
C GLY A 791 -0.25 -14.68 -12.04
N HIS A 792 -0.99 -13.73 -12.61
CA HIS A 792 -2.37 -13.42 -12.18
C HIS A 792 -3.35 -14.57 -12.43
N GLY A 793 -3.09 -15.40 -13.45
CA GLY A 793 -3.85 -16.61 -13.74
C GLY A 793 -3.54 -17.76 -12.77
N ALA A 794 -2.33 -17.81 -12.23
CA ALA A 794 -1.88 -18.82 -11.29
C ALA A 794 -2.31 -18.55 -9.83
N GLN A 795 -2.73 -17.33 -9.49
CA GLN A 795 -3.12 -16.98 -8.13
C GLN A 795 -4.30 -17.85 -7.64
N GLY A 796 -4.25 -18.26 -6.37
CA GLY A 796 -5.18 -19.27 -5.80
C GLY A 796 -4.88 -20.73 -6.19
N MET A 797 -4.16 -20.99 -7.29
CA MET A 797 -3.88 -22.36 -7.74
C MET A 797 -2.95 -23.12 -6.78
N THR A 798 -3.19 -24.43 -6.67
CA THR A 798 -2.28 -25.37 -6.01
C THR A 798 -2.18 -26.64 -6.84
N VAL A 799 -0.96 -26.98 -7.25
CA VAL A 799 -0.63 -28.12 -8.11
C VAL A 799 0.50 -28.93 -7.48
N ASP A 800 0.86 -30.08 -8.04
CA ASP A 800 1.95 -30.90 -7.51
C ASP A 800 3.31 -30.32 -7.87
N THR A 801 3.46 -29.84 -9.10
CA THR A 801 4.68 -29.22 -9.62
C THR A 801 4.38 -27.89 -10.30
N ALA A 802 5.23 -26.89 -10.09
CA ALA A 802 5.09 -25.57 -10.73
C ALA A 802 6.41 -25.11 -11.33
N HIS A 803 6.32 -24.47 -12.49
CA HIS A 803 7.47 -23.99 -13.24
C HIS A 803 7.31 -22.50 -13.54
N ALA A 804 8.08 -21.63 -12.89
CA ALA A 804 8.04 -20.20 -13.14
C ALA A 804 9.08 -19.82 -14.19
N VAL A 805 8.73 -18.95 -15.14
CA VAL A 805 9.64 -18.45 -16.17
C VAL A 805 9.98 -17.00 -15.88
N LEU A 806 11.23 -16.76 -15.48
CA LEU A 806 11.79 -15.44 -15.25
C LEU A 806 12.20 -14.81 -16.59
N SER A 807 11.40 -13.86 -17.05
CA SER A 807 11.72 -12.96 -18.15
C SER A 807 11.93 -11.53 -17.64
N ASP A 808 12.35 -10.63 -18.53
CA ASP A 808 12.54 -9.21 -18.24
C ASP A 808 11.24 -8.52 -17.78
N GLU A 809 10.06 -9.11 -17.94
CA GLU A 809 8.79 -8.55 -17.49
C GLU A 809 8.29 -9.13 -16.17
N MET A 810 8.92 -10.19 -15.65
CA MET A 810 8.51 -10.81 -14.40
C MET A 810 9.16 -10.10 -13.20
N GLU A 811 8.32 -9.66 -12.26
CA GLU A 811 8.76 -9.01 -11.02
C GLU A 811 8.71 -9.97 -9.82
N ALA A 812 9.22 -9.52 -8.67
CA ALA A 812 9.28 -10.27 -7.41
C ALA A 812 7.98 -11.01 -7.07
N ALA A 813 6.84 -10.32 -7.16
CA ALA A 813 5.53 -10.90 -6.86
C ALA A 813 5.14 -12.02 -7.85
N GLY A 814 5.50 -11.88 -9.13
CA GLY A 814 5.29 -12.90 -10.14
C GLY A 814 6.14 -14.14 -9.88
N VAL A 815 7.41 -13.95 -9.52
CA VAL A 815 8.32 -15.04 -9.14
C VAL A 815 7.82 -15.74 -7.88
N TYR A 816 7.49 -15.00 -6.82
CA TYR A 816 6.94 -15.55 -5.59
C TYR A 816 5.65 -16.33 -5.83
N VAL A 817 4.73 -15.80 -6.65
CA VAL A 817 3.52 -16.54 -7.04
C VAL A 817 3.88 -17.83 -7.77
N GLY A 818 4.72 -17.78 -8.81
CA GLY A 818 5.11 -18.98 -9.57
C GLY A 818 5.82 -20.04 -8.72
N MET A 819 6.69 -19.61 -7.80
CA MET A 819 7.49 -20.47 -6.93
C MET A 819 6.73 -20.99 -5.69
N THR A 820 5.42 -20.75 -5.58
CA THR A 820 4.60 -21.19 -4.43
C THR A 820 3.35 -21.98 -4.81
N ARG A 821 3.17 -22.33 -6.09
CA ARG A 821 2.00 -23.11 -6.55
C ARG A 821 2.19 -24.62 -6.43
N GLY A 822 3.41 -25.12 -6.58
CA GLY A 822 3.75 -26.53 -6.49
C GLY A 822 3.87 -27.01 -5.05
N ARG A 823 3.32 -28.19 -4.75
CA ARG A 823 3.49 -28.86 -3.45
C ARG A 823 4.84 -29.56 -3.33
N THR A 824 5.29 -30.23 -4.40
CA THR A 824 6.46 -31.12 -4.38
C THR A 824 7.67 -30.58 -5.14
N ALA A 825 7.44 -29.72 -6.15
CA ALA A 825 8.51 -29.05 -6.87
C ALA A 825 8.08 -27.66 -7.33
N ASN A 826 8.98 -26.70 -7.20
CA ASN A 826 8.85 -25.35 -7.73
C ASN A 826 10.18 -25.00 -8.40
N VAL A 827 10.19 -24.86 -9.71
CA VAL A 827 11.41 -24.68 -10.51
C VAL A 827 11.35 -23.33 -11.22
N LEU A 828 12.43 -22.55 -11.11
CA LEU A 828 12.59 -21.29 -11.80
C LEU A 828 13.43 -21.50 -13.06
N HIS A 829 12.86 -21.15 -14.21
CA HIS A 829 13.52 -21.13 -15.51
C HIS A 829 13.93 -19.70 -15.83
N VAL A 830 15.22 -19.43 -15.93
CA VAL A 830 15.78 -18.08 -16.13
C VAL A 830 16.41 -17.99 -17.50
N VAL A 831 15.96 -17.03 -18.30
CA VAL A 831 16.51 -16.76 -19.64
C VAL A 831 17.90 -16.14 -19.49
N ALA A 832 18.90 -16.99 -19.35
CA ALA A 832 20.28 -16.60 -19.11
C ALA A 832 21.22 -17.67 -19.65
N THR A 833 22.37 -17.22 -20.13
CA THR A 833 23.45 -18.08 -20.67
C THR A 833 24.37 -18.62 -19.59
N GLY A 834 24.31 -18.08 -18.36
CA GLY A 834 25.10 -18.53 -17.22
C GLY A 834 24.52 -18.17 -15.86
N HIS A 835 25.12 -18.75 -14.80
CA HIS A 835 24.67 -18.61 -13.42
C HIS A 835 24.71 -17.15 -12.92
N ASP A 836 25.79 -16.41 -13.23
CA ASP A 836 25.95 -15.04 -12.75
C ASP A 836 24.94 -14.08 -13.39
N GLU A 837 24.65 -14.25 -14.69
CA GLU A 837 23.60 -13.52 -15.40
C GLU A 837 22.22 -13.84 -14.82
N ALA A 838 21.93 -15.13 -14.60
CA ALA A 838 20.66 -15.56 -14.00
C ALA A 838 20.46 -14.96 -12.59
N ARG A 839 21.54 -14.87 -11.81
CA ARG A 839 21.56 -14.27 -10.48
C ARG A 839 21.28 -12.77 -10.53
N GLU A 840 21.91 -12.05 -11.45
CA GLU A 840 21.69 -10.61 -11.63
C GLU A 840 20.24 -10.34 -12.05
N GLN A 841 19.71 -11.08 -13.03
CA GLN A 841 18.31 -10.94 -13.47
C GLN A 841 17.31 -11.23 -12.34
N PHE A 842 17.59 -12.22 -11.48
CA PHE A 842 16.76 -12.52 -10.31
C PHE A 842 16.77 -11.36 -9.31
N ILE A 843 17.95 -10.83 -8.98
CA ILE A 843 18.08 -9.67 -8.08
C ILE A 843 17.34 -8.45 -8.66
N ASP A 844 17.51 -8.19 -9.95
CA ASP A 844 16.85 -7.10 -10.64
C ASP A 844 15.33 -7.28 -10.66
N ALA A 845 14.81 -8.50 -10.82
CA ALA A 845 13.39 -8.79 -10.71
C ALA A 845 12.85 -8.53 -9.29
N PHE A 846 13.64 -8.84 -8.26
CA PHE A 846 13.29 -8.59 -6.86
C PHE A 846 13.38 -7.11 -6.45
N ALA A 847 14.20 -6.33 -7.16
CA ALA A 847 14.30 -4.89 -6.98
C ALA A 847 13.18 -4.10 -7.70
N ARG A 848 12.47 -4.72 -8.64
CA ARG A 848 11.37 -4.11 -9.39
C ARG A 848 10.04 -4.34 -8.67
N ASP A 849 9.30 -3.25 -8.44
CA ASP A 849 7.91 -3.28 -7.97
C ASP A 849 7.13 -2.17 -8.68
N SER A 850 6.46 -2.52 -9.78
CA SER A 850 5.66 -1.56 -10.54
C SER A 850 4.21 -1.44 -10.06
N ALA A 851 3.81 -2.35 -9.16
CA ALA A 851 2.47 -2.42 -8.62
C ALA A 851 2.19 -1.23 -7.69
N ASP A 852 0.96 -0.70 -7.81
CA ASP A 852 0.50 0.33 -6.90
C ASP A 852 0.17 -0.26 -5.52
N ARG A 853 0.78 0.29 -4.46
CA ARG A 853 0.58 -0.16 -3.07
C ARG A 853 -0.15 0.89 -2.22
N GLY A 854 -0.88 1.80 -2.85
CA GLY A 854 -1.59 2.88 -2.17
C GLY A 854 -0.74 4.13 -1.93
N LEU A 855 -1.39 5.20 -1.46
CA LEU A 855 -0.78 6.52 -1.30
C LEU A 855 0.37 6.58 -0.29
N ASP A 856 0.28 5.86 0.83
CA ASP A 856 1.35 5.85 1.83
C ASP A 856 2.65 5.28 1.28
N GLU A 857 2.57 4.18 0.55
CA GLU A 857 3.75 3.56 -0.05
C GLU A 857 4.26 4.41 -1.23
N ALA A 858 3.37 5.05 -1.99
CA ALA A 858 3.77 6.03 -2.99
C ALA A 858 4.56 7.20 -2.37
N ARG A 859 4.12 7.74 -1.22
CA ARG A 859 4.86 8.78 -0.46
C ARG A 859 6.23 8.29 0.01
N LYS A 860 6.30 7.10 0.60
CA LYS A 860 7.58 6.48 1.00
C LYS A 860 8.49 6.25 -0.20
N GLN A 861 7.93 5.86 -1.35
CA GLN A 861 8.70 5.68 -2.58
C GLN A 861 9.24 7.01 -3.09
N VAL A 862 8.48 8.09 -3.02
CA VAL A 862 8.97 9.44 -3.31
C VAL A 862 10.13 9.81 -2.39
N GLU A 863 10.00 9.57 -1.07
CA GLU A 863 11.11 9.81 -0.15
C GLU A 863 12.36 9.00 -0.53
N ARG A 864 12.21 7.72 -0.89
CA ARG A 864 13.32 6.85 -1.33
C ARG A 864 13.94 7.33 -2.64
N ASP A 865 13.11 7.71 -3.62
CA ASP A 865 13.55 8.18 -4.93
C ASP A 865 14.26 9.54 -4.83
N MET A 866 13.84 10.38 -3.87
CA MET A 866 14.48 11.65 -3.53
C MET A 866 15.77 11.50 -2.72
N ARG A 867 16.05 10.33 -2.11
CA ARG A 867 17.28 10.13 -1.33
C ARG A 867 18.50 10.35 -2.20
N GLY A 868 19.30 11.34 -1.80
CA GLY A 868 20.54 11.68 -2.47
C GLY A 868 20.37 12.56 -3.71
N ILE A 869 19.15 13.05 -3.98
CA ILE A 869 18.88 14.10 -4.96
C ILE A 869 18.81 15.46 -4.25
N VAL A 870 19.49 16.47 -4.77
CA VAL A 870 19.48 17.86 -4.27
C VAL A 870 18.83 18.75 -5.32
N THR A 871 17.79 19.49 -4.92
CA THR A 871 17.13 20.50 -5.76
C THR A 871 17.80 21.86 -5.54
N GLY A 872 18.21 22.51 -6.64
CA GLY A 872 19.34 23.47 -6.68
C GLY A 872 19.18 24.80 -5.93
N HIS A 873 17.98 25.14 -5.44
CA HIS A 873 17.72 26.37 -4.67
C HIS A 873 17.03 26.11 -3.32
N ASP A 874 16.68 24.85 -3.03
CA ASP A 874 15.85 24.48 -1.86
C ASP A 874 16.67 24.16 -0.63
N ALA A 875 17.92 23.72 -0.73
CA ALA A 875 18.61 23.17 0.45
C ALA A 875 18.67 24.13 1.66
N THR A 876 18.69 25.44 1.44
CA THR A 876 18.71 26.45 2.53
C THR A 876 17.30 26.79 3.02
N VAL A 877 16.33 26.92 2.10
CA VAL A 877 14.93 27.23 2.44
C VAL A 877 14.23 26.01 3.03
N ALA A 878 14.42 24.83 2.44
CA ALA A 878 13.96 23.55 2.96
C ALA A 878 14.59 23.23 4.32
N ALA A 879 15.89 23.48 4.53
CA ALA A 879 16.49 23.30 5.85
C ALA A 879 15.87 24.24 6.91
N GLU A 880 15.54 25.48 6.54
CA GLU A 880 14.86 26.42 7.45
C GLU A 880 13.40 26.01 7.69
N VAL A 881 12.67 25.60 6.65
CA VAL A 881 11.28 25.11 6.77
C VAL A 881 11.25 23.83 7.60
N ASP A 882 12.17 22.90 7.40
CA ASP A 882 12.32 21.68 8.20
C ASP A 882 12.65 22.03 9.65
N GLN A 883 13.57 22.96 9.89
CA GLN A 883 13.90 23.41 11.23
C GLN A 883 12.68 24.03 11.93
N LEU A 884 11.97 24.96 11.26
CA LEU A 884 10.77 25.61 11.79
C LEU A 884 9.63 24.60 12.01
N THR A 885 9.49 23.60 11.14
CA THR A 885 8.52 22.52 11.28
C THR A 885 8.85 21.62 12.47
N GLN A 886 10.13 21.27 12.65
CA GLN A 886 10.61 20.53 13.82
C GLN A 886 10.45 21.33 15.12
N GLU A 887 10.69 22.64 15.07
CA GLU A 887 10.48 23.57 16.19
C GLU A 887 9.00 23.68 16.55
N ALA A 888 8.11 23.79 15.56
CA ALA A 888 6.67 23.78 15.77
C ALA A 888 6.21 22.47 16.42
N ALA A 889 6.61 21.32 15.86
CA ALA A 889 6.25 20.01 16.39
C ALA A 889 6.82 19.79 17.82
N LYS A 890 8.04 20.29 18.09
CA LYS A 890 8.63 20.26 19.43
C LYS A 890 7.85 21.15 20.40
N ALA A 891 7.46 22.35 19.97
CA ALA A 891 6.67 23.27 20.77
C ALA A 891 5.29 22.69 21.11
N GLU A 892 4.63 22.03 20.16
CA GLU A 892 3.36 21.33 20.42
C GLU A 892 3.51 20.19 21.42
N ARG A 893 4.52 19.35 21.27
CA ARG A 893 4.82 18.30 22.26
C ARG A 893 5.05 18.88 23.65
N GLN A 894 5.72 20.04 23.75
CA GLN A 894 5.87 20.73 25.03
C GLN A 894 4.54 21.29 25.55
N ALA A 895 3.70 21.86 24.69
CA ALA A 895 2.37 22.32 25.09
C ALA A 895 1.54 21.18 25.69
N THR A 896 1.54 19.99 25.06
CA THR A 896 0.87 18.80 25.59
C THR A 896 1.40 18.35 26.95
N VAL A 897 2.72 18.42 27.17
CA VAL A 897 3.33 18.13 28.49
C VAL A 897 2.80 19.09 29.56
N TRP A 898 2.65 20.37 29.23
CA TRP A 898 2.12 21.36 30.16
C TRP A 898 0.61 21.26 30.36
N ASP A 899 -0.14 20.81 29.34
CA ASP A 899 -1.57 20.49 29.47
C ASP A 899 -1.79 19.31 30.43
N ASP A 900 -0.99 18.25 30.32
CA ASP A 900 -1.07 17.13 31.25
C ASP A 900 -0.69 17.56 32.68
N ALA A 901 0.35 18.39 32.82
CA ALA A 901 0.70 18.97 34.12
C ALA A 901 -0.45 19.81 34.70
N ALA A 902 -1.13 20.63 33.89
CA ALA A 902 -2.31 21.38 34.32
C ALA A 902 -3.45 20.45 34.76
N ALA A 903 -3.70 19.38 34.00
CA ALA A 903 -4.70 18.37 34.33
C ALA A 903 -4.38 17.62 35.64
N GLN A 904 -3.10 17.31 35.90
CA GLN A 904 -2.66 16.71 37.17
C GLN A 904 -2.96 17.63 38.36
N PHE A 905 -2.69 18.93 38.25
CA PHE A 905 -3.02 19.90 39.29
C PHE A 905 -4.54 20.09 39.46
N ALA A 906 -5.29 20.11 38.36
CA ALA A 906 -6.75 20.23 38.39
C ALA A 906 -7.39 19.02 39.12
N ARG A 907 -6.95 17.80 38.79
CA ARG A 907 -7.37 16.57 39.48
C ARG A 907 -7.05 16.61 40.97
N LEU A 908 -5.83 17.03 41.33
CA LEU A 908 -5.43 17.17 42.73
C LEU A 908 -6.32 18.19 43.47
N ARG A 909 -6.61 19.34 42.86
CA ARG A 909 -7.50 20.35 43.44
C ARG A 909 -8.90 19.80 43.66
N GLU A 910 -9.46 19.08 42.69
CA GLU A 910 -10.79 18.50 42.80
C GLU A 910 -10.87 17.42 43.89
N GLN A 911 -9.88 16.53 43.95
CA GLN A 911 -9.77 15.54 45.02
C GLN A 911 -9.68 16.20 46.40
N GLN A 912 -8.85 17.23 46.54
CA GLN A 912 -8.70 17.98 47.78
C GLN A 912 -9.99 18.69 48.20
N ALA A 913 -10.72 19.28 47.24
CA ALA A 913 -12.00 19.94 47.49
C ALA A 913 -13.07 18.93 47.95
N VAL A 914 -13.15 17.77 47.31
CA VAL A 914 -14.08 16.69 47.70
C VAL A 914 -13.75 16.17 49.11
N GLU A 915 -12.48 15.89 49.40
CA GLU A 915 -12.04 15.39 50.72
C GLU A 915 -12.34 16.43 51.82
N LEU A 916 -12.01 17.70 51.60
CA LEU A 916 -12.32 18.79 52.54
C LEU A 916 -13.82 18.89 52.80
N HIS A 917 -14.64 18.88 51.75
CA HIS A 917 -16.09 18.98 51.88
C HIS A 917 -16.68 17.81 52.68
N GLN A 918 -16.21 16.58 52.43
CA GLN A 918 -16.64 15.39 53.18
C GLN A 918 -16.23 15.47 54.66
N LEU A 919 -15.01 15.90 54.95
CA LEU A 919 -14.51 16.04 56.32
C LEU A 919 -15.21 17.19 57.07
N GLU A 920 -15.52 18.29 56.40
CA GLU A 920 -16.32 19.40 56.96
C GLU A 920 -17.73 18.91 57.33
N GLN A 921 -18.42 18.23 56.41
CA GLN A 921 -19.74 17.65 56.68
C GLN A 921 -19.69 16.63 57.83
N ALA A 922 -18.66 15.78 57.88
CA ALA A 922 -18.48 14.82 58.96
C ALA A 922 -18.23 15.51 60.31
N ALA A 923 -17.41 16.57 60.33
CA ALA A 923 -17.13 17.36 61.53
C ALA A 923 -18.37 18.11 62.03
N GLU A 924 -19.19 18.67 61.13
CA GLU A 924 -20.45 19.34 61.47
C GLU A 924 -21.47 18.32 62.02
N THR A 925 -21.68 17.21 61.31
CA THR A 925 -22.63 16.15 61.70
C THR A 925 -22.28 15.55 63.07
N THR A 926 -21.00 15.26 63.32
CA THR A 926 -20.55 14.69 64.61
C THR A 926 -20.63 15.72 65.74
N GLN A 927 -20.38 17.00 65.46
CA GLN A 927 -20.55 18.10 66.42
C GLN A 927 -22.02 18.29 66.80
N ASP A 928 -22.94 18.27 65.84
CA ASP A 928 -24.38 18.34 66.06
C ASP A 928 -24.89 17.15 66.87
N THR A 929 -24.43 15.94 66.52
CA THR A 929 -24.74 14.71 67.26
C THR A 929 -24.28 14.82 68.72
N ALA A 930 -23.07 15.35 68.97
CA ALA A 930 -22.56 15.55 70.31
C ALA A 930 -23.39 16.57 71.11
N GLN A 931 -23.81 17.67 70.48
CA GLN A 931 -24.67 18.68 71.11
C GLN A 931 -26.07 18.13 71.42
N GLN A 932 -26.67 17.39 70.49
CA GLN A 932 -27.96 16.73 70.68
C GLN A 932 -27.89 15.70 71.81
N MET A 933 -26.86 14.84 71.83
CA MET A 933 -26.66 13.85 72.89
C MET A 933 -26.49 14.52 74.26
N HIS A 934 -25.70 15.59 74.32
CA HIS A 934 -25.53 16.37 75.55
C HIS A 934 -26.86 16.97 76.04
N ALA A 935 -27.66 17.55 75.15
CA ALA A 935 -28.97 18.10 75.49
C ALA A 935 -29.96 17.03 75.97
N GLN A 936 -30.00 15.86 75.30
CA GLN A 936 -30.86 14.73 75.66
C GLN A 936 -30.53 14.16 77.04
N VAL A 937 -29.25 14.11 77.41
CA VAL A 937 -28.81 13.61 78.74
C VAL A 937 -28.97 14.69 79.82
N LEU A 938 -28.71 15.96 79.50
CA LEU A 938 -28.78 17.06 80.47
C LEU A 938 -30.21 17.33 80.94
N ALA A 939 -31.21 17.27 80.04
CA ALA A 939 -32.60 17.58 80.36
C ALA A 939 -33.17 16.77 81.55
N PRO A 940 -33.14 15.42 81.56
CA PRO A 940 -33.63 14.64 82.69
C PRO A 940 -32.80 14.86 83.96
N LEU A 941 -31.47 14.96 83.85
CA LEU A 941 -30.59 15.20 85.00
C LEU A 941 -30.87 16.55 85.67
N ARG A 942 -31.20 17.58 84.90
CA ARG A 942 -31.59 18.90 85.42
C ARG A 942 -32.88 18.82 86.21
N THR A 943 -33.88 18.09 85.70
CA THR A 943 -35.16 17.88 86.40
C THR A 943 -34.99 17.09 87.70
N GLU A 944 -34.17 16.03 87.68
CA GLU A 944 -33.84 15.24 88.87
C GLU A 944 -33.13 16.09 89.92
N ALA A 945 -32.09 16.84 89.52
CA ALA A 945 -31.37 17.73 90.42
C ALA A 945 -32.29 18.83 90.98
N GLN A 946 -33.17 19.44 90.19
CA GLN A 946 -34.13 20.43 90.70
C GLN A 946 -35.07 19.85 91.76
N THR A 947 -35.49 18.60 91.58
CA THR A 947 -36.40 17.90 92.51
C THR A 947 -35.67 17.60 93.83
N ASP A 948 -34.48 16.98 93.75
CA ASP A 948 -33.65 16.68 94.92
C ASP A 948 -33.30 17.98 95.68
N GLY A 949 -32.97 19.05 94.97
CA GLY A 949 -32.63 20.35 95.57
C GLY A 949 -33.82 21.04 96.22
N ALA A 950 -35.01 20.97 95.61
CA ALA A 950 -36.24 21.52 96.18
C ALA A 950 -36.65 20.76 97.45
N GLU A 951 -36.48 19.43 97.46
CA GLU A 951 -36.73 18.60 98.64
C GLU A 951 -35.80 18.99 99.81
N ILE A 952 -34.50 19.13 99.54
CA ILE A 952 -33.51 19.56 100.55
C ILE A 952 -33.83 20.95 101.08
N ALA A 953 -34.19 21.89 100.21
CA ALA A 953 -34.56 23.24 100.62
C ALA A 953 -35.81 23.24 101.51
N ALA A 954 -36.84 22.46 101.15
CA ALA A 954 -38.06 22.33 101.94
C ALA A 954 -37.82 21.63 103.30
N LEU A 955 -36.97 20.61 103.33
CA LEU A 955 -36.53 19.94 104.57
C LEU A 955 -35.76 20.91 105.49
N ARG A 956 -34.90 21.75 104.92
CA ARG A 956 -34.16 22.77 105.67
C ARG A 956 -35.07 23.84 106.26
N GLU A 957 -36.04 24.31 105.49
CA GLU A 957 -37.01 25.30 105.95
C GLU A 957 -37.86 24.73 107.09
N ARG A 958 -38.33 23.48 106.96
CA ARG A 958 -38.99 22.73 108.03
C ARG A 958 -38.11 22.60 109.28
N ALA A 959 -36.85 22.23 109.14
CA ALA A 959 -35.91 22.14 110.27
C ALA A 959 -35.69 23.50 110.95
N THR A 960 -35.58 24.57 110.16
CA THR A 960 -35.42 25.94 110.67
C THR A 960 -36.66 26.41 111.42
N GLN A 961 -37.85 26.15 110.88
CA GLN A 961 -39.13 26.47 111.52
C GLN A 961 -39.32 25.67 112.81
N ALA A 962 -39.06 24.35 112.78
CA ALA A 962 -39.12 23.51 113.97
C ALA A 962 -38.16 23.99 115.08
N HIS A 963 -36.97 24.49 114.72
CA HIS A 963 -36.06 25.14 115.67
C HIS A 963 -36.58 26.47 116.23
N GLN A 964 -37.25 27.29 115.42
CA GLN A 964 -37.88 28.53 115.89
C GLN A 964 -39.05 28.25 116.84
N GLU A 965 -39.88 27.26 116.51
CA GLU A 965 -40.98 26.77 117.36
C GLU A 965 -40.46 26.17 118.68
N ALA A 966 -39.36 25.41 118.64
CA ALA A 966 -38.70 24.91 119.85
C ALA A 966 -38.17 26.02 120.76
N ARG A 967 -37.69 27.15 120.18
CA ARG A 967 -37.22 28.33 120.93
C ARG A 967 -38.35 29.16 121.54
N SER A 968 -39.52 29.21 120.89
CA SER A 968 -40.71 29.96 121.35
C SER A 968 -41.69 29.13 122.19
N ALA A 969 -41.48 27.80 122.29
CA ALA A 969 -42.32 26.88 123.05
C ALA A 969 -42.31 27.14 124.58
N GLY A 970 -43.51 27.15 125.17
CA GLY A 970 -43.69 27.26 126.62
C GLY A 970 -43.17 26.04 127.41
N ARG A 971 -43.08 26.19 128.74
CA ARG A 971 -42.43 25.23 129.68
C ARG A 971 -42.92 23.77 129.53
N PHE A 972 -44.14 23.54 129.06
CA PHE A 972 -44.76 22.21 128.92
C PHE A 972 -44.69 21.58 127.51
N SER A 973 -44.40 22.35 126.44
CA SER A 973 -44.30 21.83 125.05
C SER A 973 -42.86 21.70 124.53
N ARG A 974 -41.88 22.23 125.26
CA ARG A 974 -40.46 22.32 124.87
C ARG A 974 -39.80 20.98 124.47
N ARG A 975 -39.98 19.89 125.25
CA ARG A 975 -39.35 18.58 124.95
C ARG A 975 -39.90 17.89 123.70
N ARG A 976 -41.11 18.24 123.26
CA ARG A 976 -41.72 17.69 122.03
C ARG A 976 -41.18 18.47 120.83
N ALA A 977 -41.21 19.80 120.90
CA ALA A 977 -40.65 20.67 119.87
C ALA A 977 -39.14 20.47 119.67
N GLU A 978 -38.36 20.20 120.74
CA GLU A 978 -36.93 19.85 120.63
C GLU A 978 -36.70 18.51 119.90
N ARG A 979 -37.58 17.51 120.10
CA ARG A 979 -37.52 16.22 119.37
C ARG A 979 -37.94 16.36 117.92
N ASP A 980 -39.04 17.06 117.64
CA ASP A 980 -39.52 17.30 116.28
C ASP A 980 -38.47 18.08 115.46
N ALA A 981 -37.75 19.02 116.09
CA ALA A 981 -36.64 19.72 115.44
C ALA A 981 -35.39 18.84 115.22
N GLN A 982 -35.07 17.91 116.12
CA GLN A 982 -34.01 16.91 115.91
C GLN A 982 -34.35 15.94 114.77
N THR A 983 -35.60 15.48 114.68
CA THR A 983 -36.08 14.63 113.58
C THR A 983 -35.99 15.37 112.25
N ALA A 984 -36.52 16.61 112.17
CA ALA A 984 -36.44 17.41 110.95
C ALA A 984 -35.00 17.73 110.52
N THR A 985 -34.08 17.90 111.48
CA THR A 985 -32.64 18.08 111.19
C THR A 985 -32.02 16.80 110.63
N SER A 986 -32.35 15.64 111.21
CA SER A 986 -31.84 14.35 110.74
C SER A 986 -32.35 14.01 109.33
N GLU A 987 -33.63 14.28 109.04
CA GLU A 987 -34.21 14.11 107.71
C GLU A 987 -33.55 15.04 106.68
N TRP A 988 -33.26 16.29 107.04
CA TRP A 988 -32.52 17.22 106.19
C TRP A 988 -31.07 16.75 105.94
N GLU A 989 -30.34 16.34 106.98
CA GLU A 989 -28.96 15.83 106.87
C GLU A 989 -28.92 14.58 105.96
N GLN A 990 -29.87 13.67 106.12
CA GLN A 990 -29.95 12.46 105.30
C GLN A 990 -30.24 12.77 103.81
N ALA A 991 -31.16 13.71 103.53
CA ALA A 991 -31.41 14.17 102.16
C ALA A 991 -30.19 14.89 101.57
N ARG A 992 -29.51 15.72 102.39
CA ARG A 992 -28.29 16.44 101.98
C ARG A 992 -27.14 15.49 101.66
N ASP A 993 -26.93 14.47 102.47
CA ASP A 993 -25.88 13.47 102.25
C ASP A 993 -26.18 12.61 101.02
N SER A 994 -27.44 12.24 100.82
CA SER A 994 -27.89 11.49 99.63
C SER A 994 -27.64 12.29 98.34
N ALA A 995 -27.99 13.58 98.33
CA ALA A 995 -27.68 14.44 97.19
C ALA A 995 -26.18 14.69 97.03
N THR A 996 -25.42 14.83 98.13
CA THR A 996 -23.96 14.97 98.05
C THR A 996 -23.32 13.71 97.47
N GLN A 997 -23.85 12.53 97.76
CA GLN A 997 -23.37 11.27 97.19
C GLN A 997 -23.72 11.13 95.71
N ARG A 998 -24.92 11.55 95.30
CA ARG A 998 -25.40 11.46 93.91
C ARG A 998 -24.80 12.54 93.01
N TRP A 999 -24.75 13.78 93.49
CA TRP A 999 -24.41 14.98 92.71
C TRP A 999 -23.07 15.61 93.08
N GLY A 1000 -22.39 15.10 94.12
CA GLY A 1000 -21.11 15.62 94.62
C GLY A 1000 -21.21 16.84 95.55
N SER A 1001 -22.40 17.44 95.67
CA SER A 1001 -22.70 18.56 96.56
C SER A 1001 -24.21 18.65 96.81
N ALA A 1002 -24.64 19.53 97.71
CA ALA A 1002 -26.05 19.81 97.95
C ALA A 1002 -26.27 21.34 98.05
N PRO A 1003 -27.46 21.86 97.68
CA PRO A 1003 -27.74 23.28 97.78
C PRO A 1003 -27.86 23.67 99.24
N TRP A 1004 -27.37 24.86 99.61
CA TRP A 1004 -27.53 25.32 100.99
C TRP A 1004 -29.01 25.57 101.27
N GLY A 1005 -29.71 26.35 100.44
CA GLY A 1005 -31.13 26.68 100.61
C GLY A 1005 -31.84 27.05 99.31
N ALA A 1006 -33.12 27.44 99.40
CA ALA A 1006 -34.00 27.63 98.23
C ALA A 1006 -33.42 28.58 97.16
N GLY A 1007 -32.73 29.66 97.55
CA GLY A 1007 -32.11 30.61 96.63
C GLY A 1007 -30.93 30.06 95.81
N GLU A 1008 -30.41 28.87 96.15
CA GLU A 1008 -29.28 28.25 95.46
C GLU A 1008 -29.69 27.05 94.60
N VAL A 1009 -30.94 26.55 94.71
CA VAL A 1009 -31.36 25.29 94.07
C VAL A 1009 -31.21 25.34 92.56
N GLU A 1010 -31.58 26.45 91.92
CA GLU A 1010 -31.53 26.57 90.47
C GLU A 1010 -30.10 26.60 89.94
N SER A 1011 -29.22 27.42 90.55
CA SER A 1011 -27.81 27.51 90.16
C SER A 1011 -27.01 26.27 90.57
N TRP A 1012 -27.40 25.57 91.63
CA TRP A 1012 -26.83 24.29 92.01
C TRP A 1012 -27.23 23.19 91.03
N ALA A 1013 -28.53 23.04 90.75
CA ALA A 1013 -29.05 22.04 89.83
C ALA A 1013 -28.46 22.20 88.42
N GLU A 1014 -28.33 23.44 87.93
CA GLU A 1014 -27.62 23.77 86.68
C GLU A 1014 -26.19 23.21 86.69
N ARG A 1015 -25.40 23.51 87.73
CA ARG A 1015 -23.99 23.07 87.81
C ARG A 1015 -23.84 21.55 87.91
N VAL A 1016 -24.58 20.91 88.81
CA VAL A 1016 -24.40 19.47 89.06
C VAL A 1016 -24.94 18.61 87.91
N SER A 1017 -26.04 19.03 87.27
CA SER A 1017 -26.57 18.35 86.08
C SER A 1017 -25.63 18.50 84.88
N GLN A 1018 -25.03 19.67 84.67
CA GLN A 1018 -23.98 19.85 83.64
C GLN A 1018 -22.76 18.96 83.91
N GLN A 1019 -22.31 18.88 85.17
CA GLN A 1019 -21.18 18.03 85.54
C GLN A 1019 -21.50 16.54 85.34
N ALA A 1020 -22.70 16.08 85.73
CA ALA A 1020 -23.14 14.70 85.55
C ALA A 1020 -23.33 14.34 84.06
N ALA A 1021 -23.93 15.23 83.26
CA ALA A 1021 -24.10 15.03 81.83
C ALA A 1021 -22.75 14.90 81.11
N GLY A 1022 -21.75 15.70 81.50
CA GLY A 1022 -20.39 15.60 80.96
C GLY A 1022 -19.66 14.30 81.32
N GLN A 1023 -20.12 13.56 82.33
CA GLN A 1023 -19.57 12.26 82.72
C GLN A 1023 -20.28 11.06 82.09
N ASP A 1024 -21.46 11.24 81.47
CA ASP A 1024 -22.19 10.17 80.80
C ASP A 1024 -21.35 9.58 79.64
N PRO A 1025 -21.18 8.24 79.57
CA PRO A 1025 -20.40 7.60 78.51
C PRO A 1025 -20.83 7.99 77.10
N ARG A 1026 -22.14 8.15 76.85
CA ARG A 1026 -22.69 8.48 75.52
C ARG A 1026 -22.30 9.90 75.09
N VAL A 1027 -22.33 10.85 76.03
CA VAL A 1027 -21.91 12.24 75.79
C VAL A 1027 -20.41 12.32 75.55
N ARG A 1028 -19.62 11.57 76.34
CA ARG A 1028 -18.16 11.52 76.18
C ARG A 1028 -17.74 10.89 74.86
N ASP A 1029 -18.39 9.82 74.44
CA ASP A 1029 -18.07 9.13 73.19
C ASP A 1029 -18.48 9.98 71.97
N ALA A 1030 -19.65 10.63 72.02
CA ALA A 1030 -20.05 11.59 70.98
C ALA A 1030 -19.10 12.80 70.91
N SER A 1031 -18.66 13.34 72.05
CA SER A 1031 -17.69 14.44 72.11
C SER A 1031 -16.30 14.04 71.60
N LYS A 1032 -15.85 12.81 71.89
CA LYS A 1032 -14.61 12.25 71.32
C LYS A 1032 -14.72 12.09 69.80
N ALA A 1033 -15.85 11.60 69.28
CA ALA A 1033 -16.07 11.47 67.84
C ALA A 1033 -16.03 12.84 67.13
N ALA A 1034 -16.68 13.86 67.70
CA ALA A 1034 -16.61 15.23 67.18
C ALA A 1034 -15.18 15.81 67.20
N THR A 1035 -14.41 15.51 68.26
CA THR A 1035 -13.01 15.92 68.38
C THR A 1035 -12.13 15.21 67.35
N ALA A 1036 -12.34 13.91 67.13
CA ALA A 1036 -11.61 13.12 66.14
C ALA A 1036 -11.86 13.64 64.71
N ALA A 1037 -13.12 13.90 64.35
CA ALA A 1037 -13.47 14.47 63.04
C ALA A 1037 -12.82 15.84 62.80
N LYS A 1038 -12.76 16.72 63.82
CA LYS A 1038 -12.02 17.99 63.74
C LYS A 1038 -10.51 17.83 63.58
N ILE A 1039 -9.92 16.82 64.22
CA ILE A 1039 -8.49 16.52 64.08
C ILE A 1039 -8.19 16.04 62.65
N GLU A 1040 -9.03 15.18 62.08
CA GLU A 1040 -8.89 14.70 60.70
C GLU A 1040 -9.02 15.84 59.68
N LEU A 1041 -10.03 16.71 59.84
CA LEU A 1041 -10.19 17.92 59.03
C LEU A 1041 -8.93 18.82 59.10
N GLY A 1042 -8.45 19.08 60.33
CA GLY A 1042 -7.24 19.88 60.54
C GLY A 1042 -5.96 19.23 60.00
N ALA A 1043 -5.89 17.90 59.96
CA ALA A 1043 -4.79 17.16 59.35
C ALA A 1043 -4.82 17.25 57.83
N ALA A 1044 -5.99 17.10 57.21
CA ALA A 1044 -6.18 17.25 55.76
C ALA A 1044 -5.79 18.67 55.28
N SER A 1045 -6.28 19.73 55.94
CA SER A 1045 -5.93 21.12 55.59
C SER A 1045 -4.42 21.39 55.65
N LYS A 1046 -3.66 20.67 56.49
CA LYS A 1046 -2.19 20.81 56.57
C LYS A 1046 -1.45 19.94 55.54
N ARG A 1047 -2.02 18.79 55.15
CA ARG A 1047 -1.43 17.89 54.15
C ARG A 1047 -1.56 18.43 52.73
N HIS A 1048 -2.72 18.97 52.35
CA HIS A 1048 -3.02 19.37 50.97
C HIS A 1048 -1.99 20.34 50.35
N PRO A 1049 -1.48 21.38 51.03
CA PRO A 1049 -0.44 22.25 50.49
C PRO A 1049 0.90 21.53 50.26
N LEU A 1050 1.23 20.52 51.09
CA LEU A 1050 2.46 19.74 50.97
C LEU A 1050 2.41 18.80 49.77
N GLU A 1051 1.25 18.18 49.52
CA GLU A 1051 0.99 17.34 48.35
C GLU A 1051 1.09 18.16 47.06
N ALA A 1052 0.48 19.35 47.03
CA ALA A 1052 0.57 20.29 45.90
C ALA A 1052 2.02 20.75 45.66
N SER A 1053 2.77 21.07 46.70
CA SER A 1053 4.20 21.45 46.60
C SER A 1053 5.08 20.26 46.18
N SER A 1054 4.69 19.03 46.51
CA SER A 1054 5.37 17.82 46.04
C SER A 1054 5.19 17.64 44.53
N LEU A 1055 3.96 17.75 44.04
CA LEU A 1055 3.66 17.71 42.61
C LEU A 1055 4.36 18.85 41.85
N ALA A 1056 4.36 20.06 42.41
CA ALA A 1056 5.06 21.21 41.83
C ALA A 1056 6.58 20.99 41.69
N ARG A 1057 7.23 20.30 42.63
CA ARG A 1057 8.66 19.98 42.51
C ARG A 1057 8.95 18.94 41.44
N GLN A 1058 8.01 18.04 41.16
CA GLN A 1058 8.13 17.06 40.08
C GLN A 1058 7.96 17.72 38.70
N VAL A 1059 6.96 18.61 38.59
CA VAL A 1059 6.58 19.31 37.36
C VAL A 1059 7.54 20.46 37.02
N PHE A 1060 7.77 21.40 37.94
CA PHE A 1060 8.60 22.60 37.75
C PHE A 1060 10.01 22.42 38.31
N ARG A 1061 10.73 21.39 37.84
CA ARG A 1061 12.06 21.03 38.37
C ARG A 1061 13.00 22.26 38.45
N ASN A 1062 13.72 22.37 39.56
CA ASN A 1062 14.66 23.46 39.87
C ASN A 1062 14.05 24.87 40.01
N ASP A 1063 12.73 25.00 40.16
CA ASP A 1063 12.08 26.28 40.47
C ASP A 1063 11.95 26.47 42.00
N PRO A 1064 12.60 27.49 42.61
CA PRO A 1064 12.44 27.80 44.03
C PRO A 1064 11.00 28.10 44.44
N ALA A 1065 10.16 28.58 43.52
CA ALA A 1065 8.75 28.86 43.78
C ALA A 1065 7.89 27.59 43.92
N ALA A 1066 8.41 26.41 43.54
CA ALA A 1066 7.73 25.13 43.68
C ALA A 1066 7.54 24.70 45.15
N TYR A 1067 8.27 25.31 46.10
CA TYR A 1067 8.22 24.96 47.52
C TYR A 1067 6.98 25.47 48.26
N VAL A 1068 6.22 26.39 47.67
CA VAL A 1068 5.11 27.08 48.34
C VAL A 1068 3.85 27.12 47.46
N MET A 1069 3.74 26.18 46.52
CA MET A 1069 2.73 26.21 45.46
C MET A 1069 1.47 25.44 45.87
N THR A 1070 0.30 26.08 45.72
CA THR A 1070 -1.00 25.41 45.83
C THR A 1070 -1.38 24.74 44.51
N ALA A 1071 -2.29 23.76 44.54
CA ALA A 1071 -2.75 23.07 43.32
C ALA A 1071 -3.29 24.07 42.28
N GLU A 1072 -4.07 25.06 42.71
CA GLU A 1072 -4.63 26.10 41.84
C GLU A 1072 -3.55 27.00 41.21
N SER A 1073 -2.51 27.38 41.97
CA SER A 1073 -1.41 28.18 41.43
C SER A 1073 -0.52 27.38 40.48
N GLY A 1074 -0.37 26.07 40.72
CA GLY A 1074 0.34 25.14 39.84
C GLY A 1074 -0.36 24.95 38.50
N GLU A 1075 -1.68 24.74 38.53
CA GLU A 1075 -2.53 24.63 37.33
C GLU A 1075 -2.47 25.90 36.48
N ARG A 1076 -2.73 27.08 37.07
CA ARG A 1076 -2.69 28.36 36.34
C ARG A 1076 -1.33 28.61 35.68
N ARG A 1077 -0.26 28.18 36.32
CA ARG A 1077 1.09 28.33 35.80
C ARG A 1077 1.38 27.34 34.66
N ALA A 1078 0.95 26.09 34.79
CA ALA A 1078 1.07 25.08 33.74
C ALA A 1078 0.28 25.49 32.48
N ILE A 1079 -0.95 26.00 32.64
CA ILE A 1079 -1.76 26.54 31.53
C ILE A 1079 -1.01 27.65 30.80
N ARG A 1080 -0.43 28.61 31.53
CA ARG A 1080 0.35 29.70 30.92
C ARG A 1080 1.55 29.19 30.12
N TYR A 1081 2.24 28.15 30.61
CA TYR A 1081 3.34 27.55 29.84
C TYR A 1081 2.82 26.84 28.59
N ALA A 1082 1.70 26.13 28.68
CA ALA A 1082 1.06 25.51 27.51
C ALA A 1082 0.72 26.55 26.44
N GLU A 1083 0.11 27.68 26.83
CA GLU A 1083 -0.19 28.81 25.93
C GLU A 1083 1.08 29.37 25.28
N GLN A 1084 2.15 29.64 26.04
CA GLN A 1084 3.41 30.12 25.49
C GLN A 1084 4.03 29.19 24.44
N TRP A 1085 3.92 27.88 24.64
CA TRP A 1085 4.39 26.89 23.68
C TRP A 1085 3.48 26.80 22.45
N ARG A 1086 2.16 26.94 22.59
CA ARG A 1086 1.23 27.02 21.45
C ARG A 1086 1.47 28.28 20.61
N ASP A 1087 1.75 29.42 21.23
CA ASP A 1087 2.08 30.65 20.51
C ASP A 1087 3.36 30.49 19.69
N ARG A 1088 4.38 29.81 20.25
CA ARG A 1088 5.61 29.47 19.51
C ARG A 1088 5.33 28.56 18.32
N ALA A 1089 4.52 27.52 18.49
CA ALA A 1089 4.13 26.63 17.41
C ALA A 1089 3.38 27.38 16.30
N THR A 1090 2.46 28.26 16.69
CA THR A 1090 1.68 29.11 15.76
C THR A 1090 2.60 30.05 14.98
N THR A 1091 3.55 30.69 15.66
CA THR A 1091 4.52 31.61 15.02
C THR A 1091 5.39 30.87 14.01
N ALA A 1092 5.96 29.71 14.39
CA ALA A 1092 6.80 28.92 13.49
C ALA A 1092 6.01 28.43 12.26
N ARG A 1093 4.74 28.02 12.43
CA ARG A 1093 3.87 27.64 11.31
C ARG A 1093 3.55 28.80 10.39
N ALA A 1094 3.24 29.97 10.94
CA ALA A 1094 2.96 31.16 10.15
C ALA A 1094 4.17 31.52 9.27
N GLU A 1095 5.38 31.39 9.81
CA GLU A 1095 6.62 31.62 9.06
C GLU A 1095 6.86 30.56 7.97
N VAL A 1096 6.56 29.28 8.24
CA VAL A 1096 6.59 28.23 7.20
C VAL A 1096 5.61 28.53 6.06
N VAL A 1097 4.39 28.94 6.39
CA VAL A 1097 3.37 29.30 5.38
C VAL A 1097 3.84 30.50 4.56
N GLU A 1098 4.41 31.52 5.20
CA GLU A 1098 4.95 32.70 4.52
C GLU A 1098 6.11 32.31 3.58
N LEU A 1099 7.06 31.50 4.03
CA LEU A 1099 8.19 31.03 3.21
C LEU A 1099 7.74 30.19 2.01
N ARG A 1100 6.69 29.38 2.17
CA ARG A 1100 6.10 28.56 1.10
C ARG A 1100 5.29 29.37 0.07
N GLN A 1101 4.80 30.55 0.45
CA GLN A 1101 4.05 31.44 -0.46
C GLN A 1101 4.96 32.39 -1.25
N LEU A 1102 6.21 32.56 -0.84
CA LEU A 1102 7.18 33.41 -1.53
C LEU A 1102 7.83 32.69 -2.73
N PRO A 1103 8.14 33.40 -3.83
CA PRO A 1103 9.00 32.86 -4.88
C PRO A 1103 10.37 32.39 -4.33
N THR A 1104 10.92 31.28 -4.84
CA THR A 1104 12.12 30.61 -4.30
C THR A 1104 13.31 31.56 -4.06
N ALA A 1105 13.56 32.52 -4.97
CA ALA A 1105 14.63 33.50 -4.82
C ALA A 1105 14.41 34.46 -3.62
N GLN A 1106 13.16 34.88 -3.39
CA GLN A 1106 12.80 35.78 -2.29
C GLN A 1106 12.79 35.05 -0.94
N ALA A 1107 12.35 33.80 -0.93
CA ALA A 1107 12.44 32.94 0.26
C ALA A 1107 13.90 32.74 0.67
N ALA A 1108 14.80 32.45 -0.28
CA ALA A 1108 16.22 32.29 -0.02
C ALA A 1108 16.88 33.56 0.55
N GLU A 1109 16.60 34.74 -0.01
CA GLU A 1109 17.10 36.02 0.51
C GLU A 1109 16.63 36.29 1.94
N ARG A 1110 15.36 35.98 2.24
CA ARG A 1110 14.79 36.16 3.58
C ARG A 1110 15.45 35.26 4.61
N VAL A 1111 15.63 33.97 4.29
CA VAL A 1111 16.32 33.02 5.18
C VAL A 1111 17.75 33.47 5.44
N GLN A 1112 18.45 33.92 4.40
CA GLN A 1112 19.81 34.43 4.53
C GLN A 1112 19.89 35.68 5.41
N ALA A 1113 18.97 36.63 5.26
CA ALA A 1113 18.89 37.83 6.11
C ALA A 1113 18.61 37.47 7.59
N LYS A 1114 17.73 36.50 7.83
CA LYS A 1114 17.42 35.98 9.18
C LYS A 1114 18.66 35.36 9.84
N HIS A 1115 19.39 34.51 9.11
CA HIS A 1115 20.62 33.88 9.61
C HIS A 1115 21.71 34.90 9.93
N GLN A 1116 21.86 35.94 9.10
CA GLN A 1116 22.80 37.04 9.34
C GLN A 1116 22.44 37.82 10.62
N ALA A 1117 21.17 38.19 10.78
CA ALA A 1117 20.70 38.87 11.98
C ALA A 1117 20.91 38.03 13.26
N ALA A 1118 20.65 36.72 13.18
CA ALA A 1118 20.88 35.79 14.29
C ALA A 1118 22.38 35.68 14.65
N ALA A 1119 23.26 35.63 13.66
CA ALA A 1119 24.71 35.60 13.87
C ALA A 1119 25.23 36.88 14.54
N GLU A 1120 24.72 38.05 14.14
CA GLU A 1120 25.04 39.34 14.78
C GLU A 1120 24.58 39.39 16.23
N GLN A 1121 23.37 38.90 16.52
CA GLN A 1121 22.85 38.87 17.89
C GLN A 1121 23.65 37.90 18.77
N ALA A 1122 24.00 36.72 18.26
CA ALA A 1122 24.83 35.75 18.98
C ALA A 1122 26.23 36.31 19.29
N ALA A 1123 26.81 37.09 18.38
CA ALA A 1123 28.07 37.79 18.62
C ALA A 1123 27.95 38.82 19.75
N ARG A 1124 26.86 39.61 19.77
CA ARG A 1124 26.57 40.59 20.85
C ARG A 1124 26.35 39.91 22.21
N ASP A 1125 25.58 38.83 22.25
CA ASP A 1125 25.31 38.11 23.50
C ASP A 1125 26.58 37.46 24.05
N LYS A 1126 27.45 36.92 23.18
CA LYS A 1126 28.76 36.40 23.56
C LYS A 1126 29.67 37.50 24.12
N GLN A 1127 29.63 38.70 23.54
CA GLN A 1127 30.35 39.86 24.05
C GLN A 1127 29.83 40.30 25.43
N LEU A 1128 28.51 40.42 25.61
CA LEU A 1128 27.89 40.75 26.90
C LEU A 1128 28.16 39.69 27.98
N ALA A 1129 28.14 38.41 27.61
CA ALA A 1129 28.48 37.30 28.49
C ALA A 1129 29.97 37.33 28.88
N HIS A 1130 30.85 37.68 27.94
CA HIS A 1130 32.27 37.89 28.21
C HIS A 1130 32.47 39.06 29.18
N GLU A 1131 31.83 40.20 28.95
CA GLU A 1131 31.88 41.38 29.83
C GLU A 1131 31.30 41.09 31.22
N ARG A 1132 30.23 40.28 31.34
CA ARG A 1132 29.70 39.80 32.63
C ARG A 1132 30.68 38.88 33.33
N ALA A 1133 31.31 37.95 32.60
CA ALA A 1133 32.28 37.00 33.14
C ALA A 1133 33.60 37.67 33.55
N GLU A 1134 33.98 38.78 32.90
CA GLU A 1134 35.09 39.63 33.33
C GLU A 1134 34.74 40.45 34.57
N ARG A 1135 33.54 41.04 34.64
CA ARG A 1135 33.04 41.72 35.84
C ARG A 1135 33.02 40.80 37.06
N LEU A 1136 32.48 39.60 36.91
CA LEU A 1136 32.45 38.58 37.97
C LEU A 1136 33.85 38.09 38.39
N ARG A 1137 34.83 38.10 37.47
CA ARG A 1137 36.24 37.79 37.78
C ARG A 1137 36.95 38.92 38.51
N GLN A 1138 36.60 40.18 38.25
CA GLN A 1138 37.16 41.33 38.96
C GLN A 1138 36.59 41.49 40.38
N GLU A 1139 35.41 40.92 40.67
CA GLU A 1139 34.72 41.05 41.96
C GLU A 1139 35.03 39.93 42.99
N GLN A 1140 35.88 38.94 42.68
CA GLN A 1140 36.24 37.86 43.63
C GLN A 1140 37.74 37.87 44.03
N PRO A 1141 38.11 38.34 45.25
CA PRO A 1141 39.45 38.15 45.79
C PRO A 1141 39.58 36.78 46.49
N HIS A 1142 40.50 35.96 45.96
CA HIS A 1142 41.20 34.81 46.57
C HIS A 1142 40.45 33.86 47.52
N ARG A 1143 40.24 32.61 47.08
CA ARG A 1143 40.44 31.42 47.94
C ARG A 1143 41.04 30.25 47.16
N SER A 1144 42.34 30.03 47.38
CA SER A 1144 43.00 28.75 47.13
C SER A 1144 42.73 27.81 48.31
N ARG A 1145 42.35 26.56 48.06
CA ARG A 1145 42.85 25.41 48.83
C ARG A 1145 42.58 24.10 48.11
N ALA A 1146 43.68 23.47 47.71
CA ALA A 1146 43.75 22.08 47.29
C ALA A 1146 43.48 21.13 48.46
N TYR A 1147 42.87 19.98 48.19
CA TYR A 1147 43.13 18.73 48.90
C TYR A 1147 43.03 17.53 47.93
N PRO A 1148 43.86 16.48 48.09
CA PRO A 1148 43.99 15.38 47.15
C PRO A 1148 43.12 14.16 47.50
N SER A 1149 42.98 13.30 46.48
CA SER A 1149 42.24 12.04 46.39
C SER A 1149 42.51 11.00 47.50
N VAL A 1150 41.46 10.26 47.90
CA VAL A 1150 41.54 8.96 48.58
C VAL A 1150 40.56 7.96 47.93
N PRO A 1151 40.96 6.71 47.60
CA PRO A 1151 40.06 5.70 47.05
C PRO A 1151 39.61 4.63 48.08
N HIS A 1152 38.36 4.16 47.88
CA HIS A 1152 37.65 2.94 48.33
C HIS A 1152 38.06 2.18 49.61
N ARG A 1153 37.06 1.91 50.47
CA ARG A 1153 36.74 0.59 51.07
C ARG A 1153 35.30 0.55 51.61
N GLY A 1154 34.62 -0.58 51.44
CA GLY A 1154 33.22 -0.81 51.79
C GLY A 1154 32.93 -1.06 53.29
N PRO A 1155 31.89 -1.85 53.63
CA PRO A 1155 30.69 -1.41 54.35
C PRO A 1155 30.68 -1.82 55.84
N ASN A 1156 29.84 -1.18 56.67
CA ASN A 1156 29.29 -1.87 57.85
C ASN A 1156 27.99 -1.27 58.41
N ILE A 1157 27.22 -2.17 59.00
CA ILE A 1157 25.83 -2.14 59.46
C ILE A 1157 25.68 -1.42 60.82
N GLY A 1158 24.52 -0.80 61.08
CA GLY A 1158 23.92 -0.83 62.42
C GLY A 1158 23.38 0.48 63.02
N ARG A 1159 22.10 0.80 62.79
CA ARG A 1159 20.98 0.78 63.76
C ARG A 1159 19.73 1.42 63.18
#